data_AF-A0AAW8T4W1-F1
#
_entry.id   AF-A0AAW8T4W1-F1
#
_cell.length_a   1.000
_cell.length_b   1.000
_cell.length_c   1.000
_cell.angle_alpha   90.00
_cell.angle_beta   90.00
_cell.angle_gamma   90.00
#
_symmetry.space_group_name_H-M   'P 1'
#
loop_
_entity.id
_entity.type
_entity.pdbx_description
1 polymer ?
#
loop_
_entity_poly.entity_id
_entity_poly.type
_entity_poly.pdbx_seq_one_letter_code
_entity_poly.pdbx_strand_id
1 'polypeptide(L)'
;MKNKYFIVFGGLLSVLFIFFIANSEKVRAVENKFQYESTQIGDYITNGVANGDTYNYGYQGTQEIPIDNEGFVNYDDQAYVKKTVKANPQKQGLFDVTLDIKGNQISHSPIDIVLVIDYSSSMKGEKLTNALKGLQEFGNELGSSFSNGVVKIGIVAYNRNVYSTNGFTNDMSQLENFLTNTAESHTGTFIQKRLYAAQDLFVNHSRAEAEKMLIHIGDGSANRSYLPTENATLHTNNGEITAFKDWHTDSYYTDFQTSSDKFNTSDNISDTNGTLVDKAVVTDATLGTIVALKRSNIISYSIGTAPTARGEYIARNIADKDSHYRSIDENLVDLGEALKDILSVTKTIPNGTVIDPMGKDILLQGSGNFLPENYTLTTWRRDASGTWIALEQQTNLPSVTEQNQVITLSNLSLGENDRVTLTYQIRLNTEANDFKGDFWYLCNQRTTLDPNSDGTLLDFPIPSIKAPKVSLELEKKWKNTPESLIPEKIDYQVSRTPLVTSTAWTTSDTMALKKEKNFKTTITTVSALGVNNDLPLYNNAGDTISYSINEVNIPADFELSTSQENNHFILTNTYKKTTPSSTEPSNSQPASSESTSSSVPAITTTESTKKQVIAKAETKKRYPQTNDKKSSAIWIVLGTSLIGFSSYFLKKIS
;
A
#
# COMPACT_ATOMS: atom_id res chain seq x y z
N MET A 1 48.40 -15.85 -50.31
CA MET A 1 49.52 -14.90 -50.10
C MET A 1 48.97 -13.61 -49.48
N LYS A 2 49.85 -12.64 -49.16
CA LYS A 2 49.62 -11.20 -48.86
C LYS A 2 48.29 -10.62 -49.41
N ASN A 3 47.61 -9.65 -48.78
CA ASN A 3 47.93 -8.88 -47.56
C ASN A 3 46.68 -8.16 -46.99
N LYS A 4 46.73 -7.85 -45.67
CA LYS A 4 46.23 -6.64 -44.97
C LYS A 4 45.09 -5.81 -45.59
N TYR A 5 43.99 -5.61 -44.84
CA TYR A 5 43.47 -4.29 -44.38
C TYR A 5 42.18 -4.48 -43.56
N PHE A 6 42.28 -4.71 -42.24
CA PHE A 6 41.17 -4.52 -41.28
C PHE A 6 41.69 -4.44 -39.83
N ILE A 7 42.25 -3.28 -39.49
CA ILE A 7 42.46 -2.79 -38.12
C ILE A 7 41.99 -1.32 -38.14
N VAL A 8 41.54 -0.78 -37.00
CA VAL A 8 40.82 0.51 -36.85
C VAL A 8 39.34 0.44 -37.23
N PHE A 9 38.52 -0.14 -36.35
CA PHE A 9 37.16 0.36 -36.05
C PHE A 9 36.66 -0.05 -34.65
N GLY A 10 37.57 -0.10 -33.67
CA GLY A 10 37.30 -0.55 -32.28
C GLY A 10 37.58 0.51 -31.23
N GLY A 11 37.29 1.79 -31.50
CA GLY A 11 37.76 2.91 -30.67
C GLY A 11 36.92 4.19 -30.75
N LEU A 12 35.63 4.11 -31.04
CA LEU A 12 34.76 5.30 -31.16
C LEU A 12 33.32 5.10 -30.60
N LEU A 13 33.12 4.11 -29.73
CA LEU A 13 31.81 3.83 -29.10
C LEU A 13 31.80 3.95 -27.56
N SER A 14 32.92 4.28 -26.92
CA SER A 14 33.03 4.39 -25.45
C SER A 14 33.10 5.83 -24.92
N VAL A 15 32.98 6.84 -25.79
CA VAL A 15 33.14 8.26 -25.42
C VAL A 15 31.80 9.00 -25.30
N LEU A 16 30.76 8.61 -26.06
CA LEU A 16 29.43 9.21 -25.92
C LEU A 16 28.72 8.84 -24.61
N PHE A 17 29.08 7.72 -23.98
CA PHE A 17 28.44 7.24 -22.74
C PHE A 17 28.93 7.96 -21.46
N ILE A 18 29.89 8.89 -21.57
CA ILE A 18 30.46 9.62 -20.43
C ILE A 18 29.83 11.03 -20.28
N PHE A 19 29.25 11.59 -21.34
CA PHE A 19 28.65 12.93 -21.29
C PHE A 19 27.17 12.99 -20.83
N PHE A 20 26.45 11.86 -20.83
CA PHE A 20 25.08 11.79 -20.30
C PHE A 20 24.97 11.59 -18.78
N ILE A 21 26.09 11.66 -18.05
CA ILE A 21 26.13 11.63 -16.57
C ILE A 21 26.30 13.06 -15.99
N ALA A 22 26.47 14.09 -16.83
CA ALA A 22 26.65 15.48 -16.40
C ALA A 22 25.34 16.24 -16.14
N ASN A 23 24.26 15.89 -16.84
CA ASN A 23 22.95 16.56 -16.78
C ASN A 23 21.83 15.62 -16.27
N SER A 24 22.12 14.76 -15.29
CA SER A 24 21.05 14.34 -14.40
C SER A 24 20.64 15.55 -13.57
N GLU A 25 19.49 16.16 -13.87
CA GLU A 25 18.87 17.05 -12.90
C GLU A 25 18.74 16.29 -11.58
N LYS A 26 19.10 16.95 -10.48
CA LYS A 26 18.87 16.36 -9.17
C LYS A 26 17.37 16.32 -8.93
N VAL A 27 16.76 15.18 -9.26
CA VAL A 27 15.49 14.76 -8.65
C VAL A 27 15.71 14.88 -7.15
N ARG A 28 15.21 15.98 -6.58
CA ARG A 28 15.29 16.21 -5.14
C ARG A 28 14.40 15.13 -4.55
N ALA A 29 15.00 14.13 -3.92
CA ALA A 29 14.27 13.20 -3.07
C ALA A 29 13.47 14.07 -2.09
N VAL A 30 12.15 14.05 -2.24
CA VAL A 30 11.23 14.91 -1.48
C VAL A 30 11.58 14.72 0.00
N GLU A 31 11.95 15.82 0.67
CA GLU A 31 12.24 15.74 2.11
C GLU A 31 10.99 15.22 2.81
N ASN A 32 11.13 14.16 3.61
CA ASN A 32 10.02 13.59 4.37
C ASN A 32 9.38 14.73 5.18
N LYS A 33 8.09 15.01 4.92
CA LYS A 33 7.37 16.13 5.53
C LYS A 33 7.39 16.02 7.07
N PHE A 34 7.46 14.82 7.62
CA PHE A 34 7.49 14.56 9.05
C PHE A 34 8.91 14.63 9.63
N GLN A 35 9.07 15.38 10.73
CA GLN A 35 10.32 15.43 11.50
C GLN A 35 10.31 14.39 12.63
N TYR A 36 11.47 13.83 12.92
CA TYR A 36 11.67 12.78 13.93
C TYR A 36 12.81 13.17 14.88
N GLU A 37 12.72 12.75 16.13
CA GLU A 37 13.76 12.90 17.15
C GLU A 37 14.27 11.53 17.62
N SER A 38 15.59 11.43 17.74
CA SER A 38 16.29 10.33 18.41
C SER A 38 16.88 10.85 19.71
N THR A 39 16.41 10.34 20.85
CA THR A 39 16.90 10.76 22.17
C THR A 39 17.19 9.56 23.07
N GLN A 40 17.51 9.81 24.34
CA GLN A 40 17.78 8.75 25.32
C GLN A 40 16.55 7.88 25.62
N ILE A 41 15.35 8.38 25.31
CA ILE A 41 14.08 7.64 25.46
C ILE A 41 13.56 7.04 24.14
N GLY A 42 14.33 7.08 23.05
CA GLY A 42 14.01 6.41 21.78
C GLY A 42 13.80 7.31 20.57
N ASP A 43 13.27 6.70 19.51
CA ASP A 43 13.00 7.30 18.21
C ASP A 43 11.48 7.54 18.05
N TYR A 44 11.08 8.81 17.84
CA TYR A 44 9.68 9.21 17.72
C TYR A 44 9.47 10.45 16.85
N ILE A 45 8.23 10.67 16.38
CA ILE A 45 7.83 11.82 15.56
C ILE A 45 7.70 13.10 16.41
N THR A 46 8.22 14.26 15.97
CA THR A 46 8.36 15.44 16.87
C THR A 46 7.02 15.98 17.39
N ASN A 47 5.98 15.95 16.55
CA ASN A 47 4.67 16.54 16.84
C ASN A 47 3.67 15.43 17.22
N GLY A 48 4.12 14.47 18.04
CA GLY A 48 3.33 13.33 18.45
C GLY A 48 2.70 13.44 19.84
N VAL A 49 1.84 12.47 20.13
CA VAL A 49 1.03 12.35 21.35
C VAL A 49 1.22 10.93 21.90
N ALA A 50 1.69 10.85 23.14
CA ALA A 50 1.83 9.59 23.87
C ALA A 50 0.48 9.12 24.44
N ASN A 51 0.20 7.82 24.37
CA ASN A 51 -0.92 7.17 25.04
C ASN A 51 -0.49 5.78 25.55
N GLY A 52 -0.08 5.72 26.82
CA GLY A 52 0.51 4.51 27.40
C GLY A 52 1.81 4.12 26.69
N ASP A 53 1.82 2.92 26.11
CA ASP A 53 2.96 2.36 25.36
C ASP A 53 2.90 2.65 23.85
N THR A 54 2.04 3.58 23.39
CA THR A 54 2.02 4.07 22.00
C THR A 54 2.32 5.56 21.89
N TYR A 55 2.85 5.97 20.74
CA TYR A 55 3.18 7.36 20.42
C TYR A 55 2.79 7.65 18.96
N ASN A 56 1.73 8.43 18.77
CA ASN A 56 1.12 8.69 17.45
C ASN A 56 1.39 10.12 16.99
N TYR A 57 1.27 10.42 15.69
CA TYR A 57 1.24 11.81 15.22
C TYR A 57 0.02 12.56 15.80
N GLY A 58 0.14 13.85 16.06
CA GLY A 58 -0.91 14.63 16.74
C GLY A 58 -2.09 15.08 15.87
N TYR A 59 -1.97 15.04 14.54
CA TYR A 59 -3.02 15.44 13.58
C TYR A 59 -3.70 16.81 13.88
N GLN A 60 -2.94 17.80 14.36
CA GLN A 60 -3.47 19.13 14.73
C GLN A 60 -3.47 20.17 13.58
N GLY A 61 -2.86 19.85 12.43
CA GLY A 61 -2.72 20.77 11.29
C GLY A 61 -1.54 21.73 11.43
N THR A 62 -0.85 21.96 10.31
CA THR A 62 0.16 23.01 10.14
C THR A 62 0.12 23.52 8.70
N GLN A 63 0.80 24.63 8.38
CA GLN A 63 0.88 25.13 7.01
C GLN A 63 1.74 24.23 6.08
N GLU A 64 2.71 23.49 6.64
CA GLU A 64 3.60 22.58 5.90
C GLU A 64 3.00 21.16 5.76
N ILE A 65 2.16 20.77 6.74
CA ILE A 65 1.44 19.50 6.81
C ILE A 65 -0.03 19.82 7.10
N PRO A 66 -0.84 20.13 6.07
CA PRO A 66 -2.26 20.38 6.25
C PRO A 66 -2.98 19.10 6.67
N ILE A 67 -4.03 19.27 7.48
CA ILE A 67 -4.84 18.19 8.04
C ILE A 67 -6.31 18.51 7.78
N ASP A 68 -7.09 17.52 7.36
CA ASP A 68 -8.52 17.68 7.11
C ASP A 68 -9.38 17.62 8.39
N ASN A 69 -10.69 17.81 8.25
CA ASN A 69 -11.66 17.76 9.35
C ASN A 69 -11.88 16.36 9.95
N GLU A 70 -11.37 15.29 9.33
CA GLU A 70 -11.40 13.91 9.84
C GLU A 70 -10.04 13.49 10.44
N GLY A 71 -9.06 14.39 10.47
CA GLY A 71 -7.72 14.16 10.99
C GLY A 71 -6.87 13.27 10.08
N PHE A 72 -6.85 13.51 8.78
CA PHE A 72 -5.95 12.91 7.79
C PHE A 72 -4.95 13.95 7.27
N VAL A 73 -3.73 13.53 6.95
CA VAL A 73 -2.74 14.37 6.24
C VAL A 73 -3.21 14.58 4.82
N ASN A 74 -3.44 15.84 4.46
CA ASN A 74 -3.79 16.24 3.11
C ASN A 74 -2.52 16.43 2.27
N TYR A 75 -2.48 15.80 1.09
CA TYR A 75 -1.50 16.06 0.05
C TYR A 75 -2.14 16.85 -1.09
N ASP A 76 -2.36 18.14 -0.84
CA ASP A 76 -2.78 19.12 -1.84
C ASP A 76 -4.04 18.66 -2.63
N ASP A 77 -4.97 18.06 -1.89
CA ASP A 77 -6.22 17.43 -2.32
C ASP A 77 -6.08 16.25 -3.31
N GLN A 78 -4.85 15.79 -3.60
CA GLN A 78 -4.55 14.55 -4.35
C GLN A 78 -4.85 13.30 -3.53
N ALA A 79 -4.49 13.27 -2.25
CA ALA A 79 -4.75 12.12 -1.38
C ALA A 79 -4.80 12.53 0.09
N TYR A 80 -5.59 11.80 0.88
CA TYR A 80 -5.62 11.96 2.33
C TYR A 80 -5.15 10.68 3.00
N VAL A 81 -4.08 10.76 3.80
CA VAL A 81 -3.44 9.58 4.43
C VAL A 81 -3.37 9.72 5.95
N LYS A 82 -3.52 8.58 6.63
CA LYS A 82 -3.48 8.50 8.09
C LYS A 82 -2.86 7.19 8.51
N LYS A 83 -1.98 7.23 9.52
CA LYS A 83 -1.39 6.06 10.15
C LYS A 83 -1.40 6.21 11.67
N THR A 84 -1.82 5.15 12.36
CA THR A 84 -1.87 5.11 13.83
C THR A 84 -1.53 3.74 14.37
N VAL A 85 -1.11 3.69 15.64
CA VAL A 85 -0.91 2.45 16.41
C VAL A 85 -1.61 2.53 17.76
N LYS A 86 -2.22 1.42 18.17
CA LYS A 86 -2.95 1.27 19.44
C LYS A 86 -2.50 0.00 20.15
N ALA A 87 -2.26 0.06 21.46
CA ALA A 87 -2.01 -1.14 22.25
C ALA A 87 -3.29 -1.99 22.32
N ASN A 88 -3.16 -3.30 22.08
CA ASN A 88 -4.30 -4.20 22.11
C ASN A 88 -4.73 -4.45 23.57
N PRO A 89 -5.98 -4.12 23.97
CA PRO A 89 -6.39 -4.12 25.38
C PRO A 89 -6.56 -5.53 25.99
N GLN A 90 -6.43 -6.60 25.19
CA GLN A 90 -6.63 -7.98 25.62
C GLN A 90 -5.34 -8.82 25.57
N LYS A 91 -4.30 -8.36 24.87
CA LYS A 91 -3.08 -9.14 24.61
C LYS A 91 -1.84 -8.29 24.89
N GLN A 92 -1.13 -8.64 25.97
CA GLN A 92 0.11 -7.98 26.40
C GLN A 92 1.14 -7.92 25.25
N GLY A 93 1.73 -6.74 25.05
CA GLY A 93 2.77 -6.50 24.05
C GLY A 93 2.34 -6.63 22.59
N LEU A 94 1.05 -6.67 22.30
CA LEU A 94 0.48 -6.68 20.96
C LEU A 94 -0.07 -5.29 20.61
N PHE A 95 0.15 -4.83 19.40
CA PHE A 95 -0.28 -3.52 18.94
C PHE A 95 -0.99 -3.63 17.58
N ASP A 96 -2.13 -2.96 17.47
CA ASP A 96 -2.92 -2.85 16.26
C ASP A 96 -2.45 -1.58 15.50
N VAL A 97 -1.95 -1.72 14.28
CA VAL A 97 -1.53 -0.61 13.40
C VAL A 97 -2.55 -0.44 12.29
N THR A 98 -3.08 0.77 12.13
CA THR A 98 -4.06 1.12 11.10
C THR A 98 -3.47 2.11 10.10
N LEU A 99 -3.65 1.80 8.81
CA LEU A 99 -3.53 2.71 7.67
C LEU A 99 -4.95 3.08 7.20
N ASP A 100 -5.25 4.36 7.06
CA ASP A 100 -6.41 4.83 6.30
C ASP A 100 -5.95 5.69 5.12
N ILE A 101 -6.57 5.48 3.95
CA ILE A 101 -6.34 6.22 2.72
C ILE A 101 -7.69 6.63 2.14
N LYS A 102 -7.88 7.93 1.85
CA LYS A 102 -9.02 8.45 1.07
C LYS A 102 -8.52 9.07 -0.22
N GLY A 103 -9.30 8.90 -1.29
CA GLY A 103 -9.08 9.61 -2.55
C GLY A 103 -9.76 10.97 -2.57
N ASN A 104 -9.72 11.60 -3.75
CA ASN A 104 -10.51 12.76 -4.12
C ASN A 104 -10.99 12.67 -5.58
N GLN A 105 -11.87 13.58 -6.00
CA GLN A 105 -12.03 13.86 -7.44
C GLN A 105 -10.84 14.70 -7.90
N ILE A 106 -10.30 14.42 -9.09
CA ILE A 106 -9.15 15.21 -9.57
C ILE A 106 -9.58 16.64 -9.87
N SER A 107 -8.76 17.61 -9.44
CA SER A 107 -8.83 19.00 -9.93
C SER A 107 -8.32 19.11 -11.37
N HIS A 108 -9.05 18.46 -12.29
CA HIS A 108 -8.91 18.61 -13.73
C HIS A 108 -9.90 19.63 -14.29
N SER A 109 -9.76 19.93 -15.58
CA SER A 109 -10.86 20.54 -16.33
C SER A 109 -12.16 19.77 -16.12
N PRO A 110 -13.32 20.45 -16.03
CA PRO A 110 -14.61 19.79 -16.05
C PRO A 110 -14.74 18.86 -17.27
N ILE A 111 -15.55 17.79 -17.19
CA ILE A 111 -15.70 16.83 -18.29
C ILE A 111 -17.12 16.91 -18.85
N ASP A 112 -17.22 17.08 -20.17
CA ASP A 112 -18.47 16.96 -20.91
C ASP A 112 -18.47 15.60 -21.64
N ILE A 113 -19.40 14.73 -21.25
CA ILE A 113 -19.54 13.37 -21.80
C ILE A 113 -20.76 13.33 -22.72
N VAL A 114 -20.60 12.84 -23.95
CA VAL A 114 -21.75 12.47 -24.79
C VAL A 114 -21.87 10.95 -24.83
N LEU A 115 -22.94 10.41 -24.24
CA LEU A 115 -23.33 9.02 -24.41
C LEU A 115 -24.08 8.88 -25.73
N VAL A 116 -23.59 8.04 -26.63
CA VAL A 116 -24.12 7.90 -27.99
C VAL A 116 -24.66 6.49 -28.20
N ILE A 117 -25.98 6.34 -28.02
CA ILE A 117 -26.64 5.07 -27.72
C ILE A 117 -27.48 4.60 -28.91
N ASP A 118 -27.28 3.34 -29.33
CA ASP A 118 -28.12 2.70 -30.34
C ASP A 118 -29.55 2.50 -29.81
N TYR A 119 -30.49 3.17 -30.46
CA TYR A 119 -31.93 3.17 -30.21
C TYR A 119 -32.67 2.49 -31.37
N SER A 120 -32.08 1.44 -31.95
CA SER A 120 -32.74 0.55 -32.91
C SER A 120 -34.00 -0.08 -32.32
N SER A 121 -34.78 -0.78 -33.15
CA SER A 121 -36.03 -1.48 -32.77
C SER A 121 -35.89 -2.60 -31.72
N SER A 122 -34.65 -2.89 -31.28
CA SER A 122 -34.34 -3.75 -30.13
C SER A 122 -34.47 -3.03 -28.79
N MET A 123 -34.41 -1.70 -28.77
CA MET A 123 -34.24 -0.88 -27.58
C MET A 123 -35.56 -0.64 -26.83
N LYS A 124 -36.03 -1.68 -26.13
CA LYS A 124 -37.29 -1.73 -25.38
C LYS A 124 -37.27 -2.87 -24.36
N GLY A 125 -38.19 -2.84 -23.38
CA GLY A 125 -38.28 -3.88 -22.36
C GLY A 125 -36.98 -4.00 -21.56
N GLU A 126 -36.52 -5.23 -21.33
CA GLU A 126 -35.29 -5.55 -20.58
C GLU A 126 -34.07 -4.72 -21.01
N LYS A 127 -33.83 -4.59 -22.33
CA LYS A 127 -32.69 -3.81 -22.85
C LYS A 127 -32.76 -2.32 -22.48
N LEU A 128 -33.97 -1.75 -22.42
CA LEU A 128 -34.19 -0.38 -21.96
C LEU A 128 -34.02 -0.27 -20.44
N THR A 129 -34.56 -1.24 -19.68
CA THR A 129 -34.37 -1.32 -18.22
C THR A 129 -32.89 -1.40 -17.85
N ASN A 130 -32.10 -2.21 -18.55
CA ASN A 130 -30.67 -2.36 -18.32
C ASN A 130 -29.87 -1.12 -18.72
N ALA A 131 -30.26 -0.40 -19.78
CA ALA A 131 -29.62 0.88 -20.10
C ALA A 131 -29.89 1.96 -19.04
N LEU A 132 -31.11 2.05 -18.53
CA LEU A 132 -31.45 2.96 -17.43
C LEU A 132 -30.70 2.60 -16.14
N LYS A 133 -30.63 1.30 -15.79
CA LYS A 133 -29.81 0.79 -14.69
C LYS A 133 -28.32 1.12 -14.87
N GLY A 134 -27.75 0.91 -16.06
CA GLY A 134 -26.36 1.23 -16.37
C GLY A 134 -26.06 2.73 -16.27
N LEU A 135 -26.99 3.58 -16.71
CA LEU A 135 -26.90 5.03 -16.58
C LEU A 135 -26.98 5.49 -15.10
N GLN A 136 -27.88 4.91 -14.31
CA GLN A 136 -27.97 5.15 -12.86
C GLN A 136 -26.68 4.73 -12.15
N GLU A 137 -26.17 3.53 -12.45
CA GLU A 137 -24.90 3.03 -11.91
C GLU A 137 -23.69 3.90 -12.29
N PHE A 138 -23.69 4.49 -13.49
CA PHE A 138 -22.67 5.45 -13.95
C PHE A 138 -22.73 6.77 -13.18
N GLY A 139 -23.93 7.35 -13.03
CA GLY A 139 -24.13 8.55 -12.21
C GLY A 139 -23.79 8.34 -10.73
N ASN A 140 -24.01 7.14 -10.20
CA ASN A 140 -23.67 6.78 -8.83
C ASN A 140 -22.16 6.61 -8.59
N GLU A 141 -21.38 6.17 -9.60
CA GLU A 141 -19.90 6.15 -9.49
C GLU A 141 -19.30 7.55 -9.67
N LEU A 142 -19.89 8.39 -10.54
CA LEU A 142 -19.54 9.81 -10.64
C LEU A 142 -19.84 10.58 -9.35
N GLY A 143 -20.96 10.27 -8.69
CA GLY A 143 -21.37 10.85 -7.41
C GLY A 143 -21.36 12.38 -7.41
N SER A 144 -20.56 12.96 -6.52
CA SER A 144 -20.33 14.40 -6.37
C SER A 144 -19.83 15.09 -7.63
N SER A 145 -19.01 14.43 -8.46
CA SER A 145 -18.55 14.98 -9.74
C SER A 145 -19.71 15.21 -10.70
N PHE A 146 -20.70 14.33 -10.73
CA PHE A 146 -21.92 14.55 -11.51
C PHE A 146 -22.82 15.59 -10.84
N SER A 147 -23.22 15.41 -9.57
CA SER A 147 -24.22 16.29 -8.94
C SER A 147 -23.80 17.76 -8.85
N ASN A 148 -22.53 18.04 -8.55
CA ASN A 148 -21.96 19.40 -8.54
C ASN A 148 -21.68 19.95 -9.96
N GLY A 149 -21.86 19.15 -11.01
CA GLY A 149 -21.72 19.54 -12.40
C GLY A 149 -20.27 19.68 -12.89
N VAL A 150 -19.30 19.06 -12.21
CA VAL A 150 -17.92 18.91 -12.73
C VAL A 150 -17.97 18.05 -13.99
N VAL A 151 -18.60 16.88 -13.89
CA VAL A 151 -18.98 16.05 -15.03
C VAL A 151 -20.42 16.37 -15.42
N LYS A 152 -20.67 16.57 -16.71
CA LYS A 152 -22.01 16.72 -17.27
C LYS A 152 -22.20 15.78 -18.45
N ILE A 153 -23.42 15.28 -18.62
CA ILE A 153 -23.76 14.29 -19.63
C ILE A 153 -24.76 14.87 -20.63
N GLY A 154 -24.46 14.72 -21.91
CA GLY A 154 -25.43 14.76 -23.00
C GLY A 154 -25.69 13.36 -23.53
N ILE A 155 -26.86 13.13 -24.14
CA ILE A 155 -27.17 11.85 -24.79
C ILE A 155 -27.56 12.11 -26.24
N VAL A 156 -27.06 11.27 -27.14
CA VAL A 156 -27.50 11.17 -28.53
C VAL A 156 -28.01 9.74 -28.78
N ALA A 157 -29.33 9.57 -28.76
CA ALA A 157 -29.99 8.31 -29.07
C ALA A 157 -30.29 8.24 -30.57
N TYR A 158 -29.95 7.13 -31.23
CA TYR A 158 -29.98 7.07 -32.70
C TYR A 158 -30.56 5.79 -33.30
N ASN A 159 -31.13 5.92 -34.49
CA ASN A 159 -31.49 4.81 -35.37
C ASN A 159 -31.38 5.28 -36.84
N ARG A 160 -32.49 5.40 -37.57
CA ARG A 160 -32.59 6.22 -38.80
C ARG A 160 -32.76 7.71 -38.48
N ASN A 161 -33.44 7.98 -37.37
CA ASN A 161 -33.57 9.29 -36.75
C ASN A 161 -32.42 9.51 -35.76
N VAL A 162 -32.29 10.74 -35.26
CA VAL A 162 -31.44 11.07 -34.12
C VAL A 162 -32.23 11.95 -33.19
N TYR A 163 -32.14 11.65 -31.90
CA TYR A 163 -32.71 12.38 -30.79
C TYR A 163 -31.54 12.80 -29.89
N SER A 164 -31.54 14.01 -29.36
CA SER A 164 -30.47 14.49 -28.47
C SER A 164 -31.02 15.24 -27.27
N THR A 165 -30.28 15.24 -26.17
CA THR A 165 -30.53 16.15 -25.04
C THR A 165 -30.31 17.60 -25.48
N ASN A 166 -30.97 18.55 -24.79
CA ASN A 166 -30.78 19.98 -25.02
C ASN A 166 -29.47 20.46 -24.36
N GLY A 167 -28.33 20.05 -24.92
CA GLY A 167 -27.01 20.23 -24.32
C GLY A 167 -26.67 19.20 -23.24
N PHE A 168 -25.77 19.57 -22.33
CA PHE A 168 -25.25 18.72 -21.24
C PHE A 168 -25.92 19.07 -19.90
N THR A 169 -26.28 18.05 -19.12
CA THR A 169 -26.94 18.20 -17.81
C THR A 169 -26.25 17.39 -16.71
N ASN A 170 -26.48 17.79 -15.46
CA ASN A 170 -26.11 17.09 -14.23
C ASN A 170 -27.33 16.51 -13.47
N ASP A 171 -28.50 16.47 -14.11
CA ASP A 171 -29.73 15.92 -13.55
C ASP A 171 -30.01 14.54 -14.15
N MET A 172 -29.89 13.48 -13.33
CA MET A 172 -30.16 12.11 -13.77
C MET A 172 -31.59 11.94 -14.27
N SER A 173 -32.56 12.61 -13.63
CA SER A 173 -33.97 12.58 -13.99
C SER A 173 -34.21 13.08 -15.42
N GLN A 174 -33.43 14.05 -15.90
CA GLN A 174 -33.50 14.55 -17.28
C GLN A 174 -32.94 13.52 -18.27
N LEU A 175 -31.87 12.81 -17.91
CA LEU A 175 -31.26 11.77 -18.74
C LEU A 175 -32.19 10.54 -18.86
N GLU A 176 -32.77 10.09 -17.73
CA GLU A 176 -33.77 9.02 -17.70
C GLU A 176 -35.04 9.41 -18.46
N ASN A 177 -35.56 10.62 -18.26
CA ASN A 177 -36.72 11.14 -19.00
C ASN A 177 -36.44 11.27 -20.51
N PHE A 178 -35.22 11.63 -20.89
CA PHE A 178 -34.82 11.63 -22.30
C PHE A 178 -34.90 10.23 -22.90
N LEU A 179 -34.31 9.23 -22.23
CA LEU A 179 -34.29 7.83 -22.69
C LEU A 179 -35.68 7.15 -22.69
N THR A 180 -36.58 7.55 -21.78
CA THR A 180 -37.92 6.94 -21.65
C THR A 180 -39.01 7.65 -22.45
N ASN A 181 -38.98 8.98 -22.53
CA ASN A 181 -40.09 9.79 -23.03
C ASN A 181 -39.73 10.71 -24.22
N THR A 182 -38.46 10.81 -24.62
CA THR A 182 -38.01 11.71 -25.72
C THR A 182 -37.36 10.96 -26.89
N ALA A 183 -36.57 9.92 -26.61
CA ALA A 183 -35.94 9.09 -27.64
C ALA A 183 -36.87 7.94 -28.07
N GLU A 184 -37.18 7.84 -29.37
CA GLU A 184 -38.05 6.79 -29.90
C GLU A 184 -37.24 5.64 -30.55
N SER A 185 -37.61 4.40 -30.23
CA SER A 185 -37.04 3.19 -30.82
C SER A 185 -37.60 2.93 -32.24
N HIS A 186 -36.74 2.90 -33.26
CA HIS A 186 -37.12 2.67 -34.66
C HIS A 186 -36.12 1.79 -35.41
N THR A 187 -36.47 1.35 -36.63
CA THR A 187 -35.58 0.58 -37.50
C THR A 187 -34.54 1.45 -38.22
N GLY A 188 -33.36 0.89 -38.50
CA GLY A 188 -32.24 1.57 -39.16
C GLY A 188 -31.15 2.03 -38.18
N THR A 189 -29.92 2.16 -38.67
CA THR A 189 -28.70 2.34 -37.88
C THR A 189 -27.73 3.26 -38.64
N PHE A 190 -27.92 4.58 -38.49
CA PHE A 190 -27.20 5.62 -39.25
C PHE A 190 -26.03 6.20 -38.44
N ILE A 191 -24.93 5.44 -38.35
CA ILE A 191 -23.79 5.75 -37.45
C ILE A 191 -23.07 7.07 -37.76
N GLN A 192 -23.07 7.59 -38.99
CA GLN A 192 -22.51 8.92 -39.24
C GLN A 192 -23.36 10.05 -38.61
N LYS A 193 -24.67 10.04 -38.87
CA LYS A 193 -25.61 11.13 -38.50
C LYS A 193 -25.59 11.42 -36.99
N ARG A 194 -25.46 10.36 -36.18
CA ARG A 194 -25.33 10.43 -34.72
C ARG A 194 -23.95 10.87 -34.22
N LEU A 195 -22.87 10.63 -34.97
CA LEU A 195 -21.55 11.18 -34.62
C LEU A 195 -21.49 12.68 -34.92
N TYR A 196 -22.11 13.14 -36.01
CA TYR A 196 -22.29 14.58 -36.26
C TYR A 196 -23.15 15.26 -35.19
N ALA A 197 -24.24 14.63 -34.72
CA ALA A 197 -25.04 15.17 -33.61
C ALA A 197 -24.28 15.21 -32.27
N ALA A 198 -23.39 14.24 -32.01
CA ALA A 198 -22.51 14.29 -30.84
C ALA A 198 -21.46 15.42 -30.98
N GLN A 199 -20.90 15.61 -32.17
CA GLN A 199 -19.99 16.72 -32.48
C GLN A 199 -20.70 18.09 -32.35
N ASP A 200 -21.97 18.19 -32.75
CA ASP A 200 -22.80 19.38 -32.58
C ASP A 200 -22.97 19.77 -31.11
N LEU A 201 -23.30 18.80 -30.23
CA LEU A 201 -23.27 19.03 -28.78
C LEU A 201 -21.90 19.54 -28.31
N PHE A 202 -20.80 18.90 -28.73
CA PHE A 202 -19.44 19.31 -28.37
C PHE A 202 -19.00 20.69 -28.89
N VAL A 203 -19.63 21.20 -29.95
CA VAL A 203 -19.31 22.52 -30.54
C VAL A 203 -20.24 23.62 -29.98
N ASN A 204 -21.53 23.35 -29.87
CA ASN A 204 -22.56 24.36 -29.58
C ASN A 204 -23.04 24.38 -28.12
N HIS A 205 -22.83 23.31 -27.35
CA HIS A 205 -23.36 23.17 -25.98
C HIS A 205 -22.32 22.82 -24.90
N SER A 206 -21.13 22.38 -25.30
CA SER A 206 -20.04 22.04 -24.38
C SER A 206 -19.33 23.29 -23.85
N ARG A 207 -18.82 23.19 -22.62
CA ARG A 207 -18.05 24.23 -21.94
C ARG A 207 -16.70 24.46 -22.63
N ALA A 208 -16.19 25.68 -22.55
CA ALA A 208 -14.96 26.07 -23.26
C ALA A 208 -13.70 25.49 -22.60
N GLU A 209 -13.75 25.32 -21.28
CA GLU A 209 -12.70 24.77 -20.42
C GLU A 209 -12.72 23.24 -20.32
N ALA A 210 -13.74 22.57 -20.86
CA ALA A 210 -14.02 21.16 -20.57
C ALA A 210 -13.31 20.17 -21.50
N GLU A 211 -12.91 19.03 -20.92
CA GLU A 211 -12.48 17.85 -21.67
C GLU A 211 -13.70 17.13 -22.27
N LYS A 212 -13.56 16.58 -23.48
CA LYS A 212 -14.67 16.13 -24.33
C LYS A 212 -14.55 14.64 -24.58
N MET A 213 -15.51 13.87 -24.05
CA MET A 213 -15.49 12.41 -24.06
C MET A 213 -16.73 11.83 -24.74
N LEU A 214 -16.56 11.12 -25.86
CA LEU A 214 -17.63 10.40 -26.54
C LEU A 214 -17.61 8.92 -26.13
N ILE A 215 -18.73 8.40 -25.62
CA ILE A 215 -18.91 6.98 -25.33
C ILE A 215 -19.99 6.42 -26.26
N HIS A 216 -19.60 5.62 -27.25
CA HIS A 216 -20.55 4.88 -28.07
C HIS A 216 -21.05 3.62 -27.34
N ILE A 217 -22.35 3.35 -27.40
CA ILE A 217 -22.97 2.10 -26.96
C ILE A 217 -23.81 1.56 -28.12
N GLY A 218 -23.44 0.42 -28.71
CA GLY A 218 -24.18 -0.18 -29.83
C GLY A 218 -23.46 -1.34 -30.53
N ASP A 219 -24.16 -2.03 -31.44
CA ASP A 219 -23.65 -3.24 -32.12
C ASP A 219 -22.74 -2.93 -33.33
N GLY A 220 -22.66 -1.66 -33.74
CA GLY A 220 -21.87 -1.19 -34.88
C GLY A 220 -22.47 -1.48 -36.26
N SER A 221 -23.72 -1.98 -36.37
CA SER A 221 -24.32 -2.44 -37.63
C SER A 221 -24.80 -1.32 -38.56
N ALA A 222 -23.92 -0.38 -38.91
CA ALA A 222 -24.23 0.74 -39.80
C ALA A 222 -24.87 0.28 -41.13
N ASN A 223 -26.11 0.67 -41.37
CA ASN A 223 -26.84 0.35 -42.62
C ASN A 223 -27.23 1.58 -43.44
N ARG A 224 -26.93 2.80 -42.96
CA ARG A 224 -27.06 4.05 -43.70
C ARG A 224 -25.81 4.93 -43.56
N SER A 225 -25.45 5.62 -44.64
CA SER A 225 -24.42 6.69 -44.66
C SER A 225 -24.86 7.83 -45.59
N TYR A 226 -24.37 9.04 -45.36
CA TYR A 226 -24.44 10.15 -46.29
C TYR A 226 -23.62 9.86 -47.56
N LEU A 227 -23.93 10.57 -48.64
CA LEU A 227 -23.08 10.63 -49.82
C LEU A 227 -21.86 11.54 -49.53
N PRO A 228 -20.66 11.25 -50.06
CA PRO A 228 -19.56 12.21 -50.12
C PRO A 228 -19.99 13.50 -50.85
N THR A 229 -19.36 14.63 -50.54
CA THR A 229 -19.55 15.86 -51.33
C THR A 229 -19.04 15.67 -52.78
N GLU A 230 -19.55 16.47 -53.72
CA GLU A 230 -19.26 16.33 -55.17
C GLU A 230 -17.76 16.44 -55.51
N ASN A 231 -16.96 17.05 -54.64
CA ASN A 231 -15.51 17.17 -54.77
C ASN A 231 -14.78 16.67 -53.50
N ALA A 232 -15.36 15.70 -52.77
CA ALA A 232 -14.76 15.14 -51.56
C ALA A 232 -13.38 14.51 -51.85
N THR A 233 -12.39 14.79 -51.00
CA THR A 233 -11.06 14.19 -51.16
C THR A 233 -11.08 12.73 -50.74
N LEU A 234 -10.64 11.84 -51.62
CA LEU A 234 -10.37 10.44 -51.28
C LEU A 234 -8.97 10.35 -50.63
N HIS A 235 -8.93 9.99 -49.35
CA HIS A 235 -7.70 9.79 -48.60
C HIS A 235 -7.30 8.33 -48.61
N THR A 236 -6.01 8.03 -48.79
CA THR A 236 -5.45 6.69 -48.51
C THR A 236 -5.45 6.43 -47.00
N ASN A 237 -5.79 5.22 -46.58
CA ASN A 237 -5.60 4.76 -45.21
C ASN A 237 -4.12 4.45 -44.96
N ASN A 238 -3.48 5.22 -44.09
CA ASN A 238 -2.08 5.06 -43.68
C ASN A 238 -1.96 4.53 -42.24
N GLY A 239 -3.07 4.03 -41.68
CA GLY A 239 -3.18 3.56 -40.29
C GLY A 239 -4.18 4.33 -39.43
N GLU A 240 -4.92 5.30 -39.98
CA GLU A 240 -6.01 5.97 -39.26
C GLU A 240 -7.22 5.05 -39.01
N ILE A 241 -7.34 3.99 -39.82
CA ILE A 241 -8.37 2.95 -39.68
C ILE A 241 -7.66 1.59 -39.56
N THR A 242 -7.79 0.96 -38.38
CA THR A 242 -7.17 -0.33 -38.07
C THR A 242 -8.06 -1.47 -38.59
N ALA A 243 -7.52 -2.29 -39.49
CA ALA A 243 -8.20 -3.48 -40.02
C ALA A 243 -8.53 -4.51 -38.92
N PHE A 244 -9.61 -5.25 -39.08
CA PHE A 244 -10.08 -6.21 -38.09
C PHE A 244 -10.80 -7.42 -38.72
N LYS A 245 -10.33 -8.63 -38.39
CA LYS A 245 -10.75 -9.88 -39.05
C LYS A 245 -10.60 -9.70 -40.58
N ASP A 246 -11.60 -10.03 -41.38
CA ASP A 246 -11.57 -9.87 -42.84
C ASP A 246 -11.82 -8.41 -43.29
N TRP A 247 -12.24 -7.52 -42.38
CA TRP A 247 -12.62 -6.15 -42.71
C TRP A 247 -11.42 -5.20 -42.68
N HIS A 248 -11.22 -4.50 -43.78
CA HIS A 248 -10.16 -3.53 -44.02
C HIS A 248 -10.68 -2.46 -44.99
N THR A 249 -9.96 -1.35 -45.12
CA THR A 249 -10.23 -0.34 -46.15
C THR A 249 -8.94 0.37 -46.55
N ASP A 250 -8.71 0.53 -47.84
CA ASP A 250 -7.50 1.17 -48.39
C ASP A 250 -7.66 2.69 -48.51
N SER A 251 -8.91 3.19 -48.50
CA SER A 251 -9.19 4.61 -48.72
C SER A 251 -10.58 5.05 -48.23
N TYR A 252 -10.70 6.29 -47.76
CA TYR A 252 -11.91 6.85 -47.16
C TYR A 252 -12.12 8.34 -47.54
N TYR A 253 -13.36 8.82 -47.43
CA TYR A 253 -13.72 10.25 -47.56
C TYR A 253 -14.01 10.84 -46.17
N THR A 254 -13.69 12.11 -45.91
CA THR A 254 -14.15 12.81 -44.68
C THR A 254 -15.34 13.74 -44.88
N ASP A 255 -15.58 14.16 -46.12
CA ASP A 255 -16.46 15.29 -46.42
C ASP A 255 -17.80 14.77 -46.99
N PHE A 256 -18.87 14.91 -46.22
CA PHE A 256 -20.18 14.30 -46.51
C PHE A 256 -21.29 15.35 -46.64
N GLN A 257 -22.33 15.02 -47.42
CA GLN A 257 -23.51 15.85 -47.66
C GLN A 257 -24.50 15.81 -46.47
N THR A 258 -24.08 16.28 -45.29
CA THR A 258 -24.85 16.13 -44.04
C THR A 258 -26.24 16.80 -44.05
N SER A 259 -26.41 17.84 -44.89
CA SER A 259 -27.67 18.57 -45.10
C SER A 259 -28.51 18.04 -46.28
N SER A 260 -28.15 16.91 -46.89
CA SER A 260 -28.87 16.30 -48.00
C SER A 260 -29.84 15.23 -47.49
N ASP A 261 -31.07 15.24 -48.00
CA ASP A 261 -32.03 14.15 -47.71
C ASP A 261 -31.61 12.81 -48.34
N LYS A 262 -30.68 12.83 -49.31
CA LYS A 262 -30.18 11.63 -50.00
C LYS A 262 -29.12 10.91 -49.15
N PHE A 263 -29.23 9.58 -49.10
CA PHE A 263 -28.31 8.73 -48.36
C PHE A 263 -28.06 7.41 -49.09
N ASN A 264 -26.95 6.76 -48.78
CA ASN A 264 -26.62 5.39 -49.17
C ASN A 264 -27.15 4.41 -48.12
N THR A 265 -27.70 3.26 -48.55
CA THR A 265 -28.22 2.20 -47.69
C THR A 265 -27.66 0.83 -48.10
N SER A 266 -27.37 -0.05 -47.12
CA SER A 266 -27.05 -1.46 -47.40
C SER A 266 -28.27 -2.38 -47.47
N ASP A 267 -29.44 -1.84 -47.11
CA ASP A 267 -30.66 -2.59 -46.89
C ASP A 267 -31.74 -2.13 -47.88
N ASN A 268 -32.53 -3.08 -48.38
CA ASN A 268 -33.61 -2.80 -49.33
C ASN A 268 -34.79 -2.15 -48.59
N ILE A 269 -35.15 -0.92 -48.98
CA ILE A 269 -36.10 -0.04 -48.28
C ILE A 269 -37.01 0.68 -49.28
N SER A 270 -38.20 1.07 -48.84
CA SER A 270 -39.18 1.82 -49.64
C SER A 270 -38.94 3.34 -49.70
N ASP A 271 -37.77 3.79 -49.26
CA ASP A 271 -37.40 5.20 -49.06
C ASP A 271 -36.66 5.70 -50.30
N THR A 272 -37.32 6.50 -51.14
CA THR A 272 -36.82 6.92 -52.46
C THR A 272 -35.58 7.82 -52.42
N ASN A 273 -35.22 8.32 -51.24
CA ASN A 273 -33.98 9.08 -51.04
C ASN A 273 -32.77 8.16 -50.75
N GLY A 274 -33.03 6.87 -50.48
CA GLY A 274 -32.02 5.85 -50.24
C GLY A 274 -31.52 5.19 -51.52
N THR A 275 -30.22 5.28 -51.77
CA THR A 275 -29.54 4.52 -52.85
C THR A 275 -29.00 3.22 -52.28
N LEU A 276 -29.44 2.07 -52.80
CA LEU A 276 -28.93 0.76 -52.40
C LEU A 276 -27.50 0.57 -52.90
N VAL A 277 -26.58 0.29 -51.98
CA VAL A 277 -25.14 0.08 -52.22
C VAL A 277 -24.60 -1.08 -51.38
N ASP A 278 -23.39 -1.53 -51.69
CA ASP A 278 -22.71 -2.55 -50.88
C ASP A 278 -22.44 -2.11 -49.44
N LYS A 279 -22.40 -3.10 -48.53
CA LYS A 279 -22.08 -2.91 -47.11
C LYS A 279 -20.71 -2.26 -46.88
N ALA A 280 -19.76 -2.46 -47.80
CA ALA A 280 -18.46 -1.78 -47.80
C ALA A 280 -18.64 -0.25 -47.89
N VAL A 281 -19.36 0.26 -48.90
CA VAL A 281 -19.58 1.70 -49.13
C VAL A 281 -20.14 2.41 -47.89
N VAL A 282 -21.10 1.79 -47.20
CA VAL A 282 -21.65 2.33 -45.93
C VAL A 282 -20.62 2.28 -44.79
N THR A 283 -19.79 1.24 -44.74
CA THR A 283 -18.71 1.07 -43.76
C THR A 283 -17.58 2.09 -43.96
N ASP A 284 -17.06 2.22 -45.18
CA ASP A 284 -15.95 3.13 -45.52
C ASP A 284 -16.34 4.59 -45.28
N ALA A 285 -17.56 4.98 -45.67
CA ALA A 285 -18.13 6.29 -45.35
C ALA A 285 -18.21 6.50 -43.83
N THR A 286 -18.72 5.52 -43.09
CA THR A 286 -18.83 5.58 -41.62
C THR A 286 -17.47 5.76 -40.95
N LEU A 287 -16.46 5.00 -41.38
CA LEU A 287 -15.09 5.09 -40.88
C LEU A 287 -14.43 6.43 -41.22
N GLY A 288 -14.73 6.99 -42.39
CA GLY A 288 -14.31 8.34 -42.76
C GLY A 288 -14.82 9.44 -41.81
N THR A 289 -16.09 9.38 -41.40
CA THR A 289 -16.63 10.28 -40.34
C THR A 289 -15.96 10.04 -38.99
N ILE A 290 -15.59 8.79 -38.67
CA ILE A 290 -14.86 8.45 -37.44
C ILE A 290 -13.45 9.04 -37.44
N VAL A 291 -12.73 9.00 -38.58
CA VAL A 291 -11.43 9.67 -38.72
C VAL A 291 -11.56 11.20 -38.55
N ALA A 292 -12.61 11.81 -39.11
CA ALA A 292 -12.90 13.24 -38.91
C ALA A 292 -13.20 13.58 -37.43
N LEU A 293 -13.94 12.72 -36.72
CA LEU A 293 -14.19 12.86 -35.28
C LEU A 293 -12.88 12.79 -34.48
N LYS A 294 -12.01 11.81 -34.73
CA LYS A 294 -10.71 11.67 -34.03
C LYS A 294 -9.80 12.88 -34.23
N ARG A 295 -9.84 13.51 -35.41
CA ARG A 295 -9.14 14.78 -35.70
C ARG A 295 -9.65 15.98 -34.91
N SER A 296 -10.77 15.86 -34.18
CA SER A 296 -11.40 16.94 -33.40
C SER A 296 -10.95 16.99 -31.92
N ASN A 297 -9.95 16.20 -31.51
CA ASN A 297 -9.45 16.11 -30.13
C ASN A 297 -10.54 15.77 -29.09
N ILE A 298 -11.38 14.79 -29.44
CA ILE A 298 -12.39 14.18 -28.56
C ILE A 298 -11.87 12.81 -28.16
N ILE A 299 -11.80 12.52 -26.86
CA ILE A 299 -11.48 11.18 -26.35
C ILE A 299 -12.68 10.28 -26.66
N SER A 300 -12.47 9.10 -27.23
CA SER A 300 -13.54 8.23 -27.70
C SER A 300 -13.41 6.80 -27.19
N TYR A 301 -14.50 6.33 -26.59
CA TYR A 301 -14.71 4.96 -26.14
C TYR A 301 -15.85 4.31 -26.93
N SER A 302 -15.83 2.98 -27.01
CA SER A 302 -16.90 2.21 -27.64
C SER A 302 -17.21 0.90 -26.91
N ILE A 303 -18.44 0.79 -26.43
CA ILE A 303 -19.05 -0.40 -25.85
C ILE A 303 -19.82 -1.13 -26.96
N GLY A 304 -19.22 -2.20 -27.49
CA GLY A 304 -19.82 -3.05 -28.52
C GLY A 304 -20.87 -3.99 -27.93
N THR A 305 -22.13 -3.87 -28.35
CA THR A 305 -23.25 -4.66 -27.78
C THR A 305 -23.52 -5.88 -28.66
N ALA A 306 -22.97 -7.05 -28.30
CA ALA A 306 -22.95 -8.28 -29.11
C ALA A 306 -22.65 -8.06 -30.63
N PRO A 307 -21.58 -7.33 -31.00
CA PRO A 307 -21.38 -6.85 -32.36
C PRO A 307 -21.01 -7.98 -33.35
N THR A 308 -21.50 -7.87 -34.58
CA THR A 308 -21.01 -8.70 -35.70
C THR A 308 -19.54 -8.38 -36.02
N ALA A 309 -18.81 -9.21 -36.77
CA ALA A 309 -17.42 -8.91 -37.15
C ALA A 309 -17.25 -7.54 -37.86
N ARG A 310 -18.24 -7.13 -38.66
CA ARG A 310 -18.32 -5.80 -39.30
C ARG A 310 -18.63 -4.69 -38.29
N GLY A 311 -19.53 -4.96 -37.36
CA GLY A 311 -19.89 -4.03 -36.29
C GLY A 311 -18.74 -3.80 -35.30
N GLU A 312 -17.99 -4.85 -34.96
CA GLU A 312 -16.81 -4.79 -34.12
C GLU A 312 -15.67 -4.01 -34.81
N TYR A 313 -15.46 -4.20 -36.12
CA TYR A 313 -14.53 -3.37 -36.90
C TYR A 313 -14.88 -1.88 -36.83
N ILE A 314 -16.16 -1.52 -36.95
CA ILE A 314 -16.62 -0.13 -36.80
C ILE A 314 -16.45 0.34 -35.34
N ALA A 315 -16.85 -0.47 -34.36
CA ALA A 315 -16.82 -0.11 -32.93
C ALA A 315 -15.39 0.07 -32.38
N ARG A 316 -14.45 -0.82 -32.73
CA ARG A 316 -13.02 -0.66 -32.41
C ARG A 316 -12.43 0.59 -33.05
N ASN A 317 -12.84 0.92 -34.27
CA ASN A 317 -12.37 2.14 -34.93
C ASN A 317 -13.01 3.41 -34.37
N ILE A 318 -14.21 3.38 -33.78
CA ILE A 318 -14.76 4.53 -33.02
C ILE A 318 -13.84 4.86 -31.85
N ALA A 319 -13.48 3.85 -31.04
CA ALA A 319 -12.56 4.02 -29.93
C ALA A 319 -11.21 4.61 -30.39
N ASP A 320 -10.65 5.56 -29.65
CA ASP A 320 -9.40 6.24 -30.06
C ASP A 320 -8.17 5.31 -30.02
N LYS A 321 -8.16 4.34 -29.10
CA LYS A 321 -7.17 3.26 -28.93
C LYS A 321 -7.89 1.94 -28.63
N ASP A 322 -7.25 0.80 -28.86
CA ASP A 322 -7.91 -0.52 -28.68
C ASP A 322 -8.36 -0.77 -27.22
N SER A 323 -7.63 -0.26 -26.22
CA SER A 323 -8.02 -0.34 -24.80
C SER A 323 -9.17 0.60 -24.40
N HIS A 324 -9.72 1.39 -25.34
CA HIS A 324 -10.97 2.15 -25.17
C HIS A 324 -12.19 1.40 -25.78
N TYR A 325 -12.00 0.17 -26.26
CA TYR A 325 -13.07 -0.71 -26.73
C TYR A 325 -13.32 -1.87 -25.74
N ARG A 326 -14.60 -2.08 -25.38
CA ARG A 326 -15.09 -3.24 -24.61
C ARG A 326 -16.29 -3.84 -25.35
N SER A 327 -16.52 -5.15 -25.25
CA SER A 327 -17.77 -5.78 -25.68
C SER A 327 -18.61 -6.24 -24.49
N ILE A 328 -19.92 -6.05 -24.57
CA ILE A 328 -20.92 -6.60 -23.64
C ILE A 328 -22.01 -7.37 -24.40
N ASP A 329 -22.97 -7.93 -23.66
CA ASP A 329 -24.09 -8.69 -24.22
C ASP A 329 -25.09 -7.82 -25.03
N GLU A 330 -26.07 -8.46 -25.65
CA GLU A 330 -27.06 -7.76 -26.49
C GLU A 330 -28.14 -7.00 -25.70
N ASN A 331 -28.36 -7.36 -24.43
CA ASN A 331 -29.37 -6.82 -23.52
C ASN A 331 -28.81 -5.81 -22.51
N LEU A 332 -27.51 -5.48 -22.59
CA LEU A 332 -26.84 -4.40 -21.83
C LEU A 332 -26.71 -4.67 -20.31
N VAL A 333 -26.70 -5.93 -19.88
CA VAL A 333 -26.67 -6.32 -18.45
C VAL A 333 -25.45 -5.71 -17.74
N ASP A 334 -24.29 -5.78 -18.38
CA ASP A 334 -23.00 -5.31 -17.83
C ASP A 334 -22.67 -3.85 -18.19
N LEU A 335 -23.64 -3.08 -18.72
CA LEU A 335 -23.38 -1.70 -19.16
C LEU A 335 -22.92 -0.80 -18.00
N GLY A 336 -23.47 -0.98 -16.80
CA GLY A 336 -23.07 -0.23 -15.61
C GLY A 336 -21.62 -0.49 -15.20
N GLU A 337 -21.10 -1.70 -15.41
CA GLU A 337 -19.68 -2.03 -15.18
C GLU A 337 -18.80 -1.45 -16.30
N ALA A 338 -19.16 -1.69 -17.56
CA ALA A 338 -18.43 -1.19 -18.72
C ALA A 338 -18.29 0.34 -18.75
N LEU A 339 -19.27 1.06 -18.18
CA LEU A 339 -19.24 2.51 -18.00
C LEU A 339 -18.39 2.97 -16.79
N LYS A 340 -18.30 2.18 -15.72
CA LYS A 340 -17.43 2.46 -14.56
C LYS A 340 -15.96 2.30 -14.91
N ASP A 341 -15.61 1.24 -15.65
CA ASP A 341 -14.24 0.99 -16.13
C ASP A 341 -13.65 2.24 -16.81
N ILE A 342 -14.45 2.88 -17.67
CA ILE A 342 -14.11 4.11 -18.42
C ILE A 342 -13.79 5.30 -17.50
N LEU A 343 -14.45 5.41 -16.34
CA LEU A 343 -14.34 6.56 -15.43
C LEU A 343 -13.33 6.42 -14.29
N SER A 344 -12.54 5.33 -14.26
CA SER A 344 -11.43 5.22 -13.29
C SER A 344 -10.44 6.42 -13.40
N VAL A 345 -10.48 7.16 -14.51
CA VAL A 345 -9.74 8.39 -14.78
C VAL A 345 -10.16 9.63 -13.96
N THR A 346 -11.29 9.66 -13.24
CA THR A 346 -11.69 10.83 -12.43
C THR A 346 -11.22 10.79 -10.98
N LYS A 347 -10.64 9.66 -10.55
CA LYS A 347 -10.16 9.38 -9.20
C LYS A 347 -8.72 9.85 -9.04
N THR A 348 -8.38 10.59 -7.98
CA THR A 348 -6.99 11.01 -7.72
C THR A 348 -6.05 9.87 -7.30
N ILE A 349 -6.61 8.72 -6.91
CA ILE A 349 -5.89 7.48 -6.69
C ILE A 349 -6.51 6.45 -7.63
N PRO A 350 -6.18 6.43 -8.94
CA PRO A 350 -6.83 5.53 -9.89
C PRO A 350 -6.32 4.09 -9.80
N ASN A 351 -5.02 3.92 -9.50
CA ASN A 351 -4.33 2.66 -9.27
C ASN A 351 -3.15 2.86 -8.29
N GLY A 352 -3.49 3.14 -7.04
CA GLY A 352 -2.51 3.42 -5.99
C GLY A 352 -1.91 2.17 -5.36
N THR A 353 -0.67 2.30 -4.87
CA THR A 353 0.05 1.28 -4.10
C THR A 353 0.70 1.89 -2.86
N VAL A 354 0.47 1.30 -1.69
CA VAL A 354 1.17 1.61 -0.44
C VAL A 354 2.25 0.55 -0.18
N ILE A 355 3.47 1.00 0.13
CA ILE A 355 4.58 0.17 0.57
C ILE A 355 4.83 0.48 2.05
N ASP A 356 4.79 -0.55 2.91
CA ASP A 356 4.86 -0.40 4.36
C ASP A 356 5.85 -1.37 5.04
N PRO A 357 7.14 -1.01 5.10
CA PRO A 357 8.19 -1.79 5.78
C PRO A 357 8.15 -1.66 7.31
N MET A 358 8.30 -2.76 8.05
CA MET A 358 8.40 -2.74 9.52
C MET A 358 9.69 -2.06 10.02
N GLY A 359 9.67 -1.55 11.25
CA GLY A 359 10.81 -0.88 11.90
C GLY A 359 11.90 -1.84 12.40
N LYS A 360 13.04 -1.29 12.86
CA LYS A 360 14.05 -2.11 13.57
C LYS A 360 13.39 -2.71 14.81
N ASP A 361 13.62 -4.00 15.04
CA ASP A 361 13.11 -4.75 16.19
C ASP A 361 11.58 -4.87 16.25
N ILE A 362 10.85 -4.52 15.18
CA ILE A 362 9.41 -4.74 15.08
C ILE A 362 9.12 -6.09 14.40
N LEU A 363 8.16 -6.83 14.96
CA LEU A 363 7.76 -8.17 14.54
C LEU A 363 6.33 -8.16 14.01
N LEU A 364 6.18 -8.27 12.68
CA LEU A 364 4.87 -8.37 12.03
C LEU A 364 4.23 -9.73 12.34
N GLN A 365 3.02 -9.72 12.90
CA GLN A 365 2.30 -10.96 13.18
C GLN A 365 1.82 -11.59 11.86
N GLY A 366 2.23 -12.85 11.63
CA GLY A 366 1.96 -13.57 10.38
C GLY A 366 3.01 -13.40 9.27
N SER A 367 4.12 -12.68 9.48
CA SER A 367 5.16 -12.56 8.43
C SER A 367 5.70 -13.93 7.98
N GLY A 368 5.90 -14.07 6.67
CA GLY A 368 6.23 -15.32 5.97
C GLY A 368 5.01 -16.17 5.60
N ASN A 369 3.83 -15.89 6.16
CA ASN A 369 2.54 -16.51 5.83
C ASN A 369 1.40 -15.51 6.12
N PHE A 370 1.48 -14.30 5.57
CA PHE A 370 0.56 -13.21 5.88
C PHE A 370 -0.73 -13.37 5.06
N LEU A 371 -1.79 -13.82 5.73
CA LEU A 371 -3.07 -14.20 5.14
C LEU A 371 -4.22 -13.33 5.69
N PRO A 372 -5.44 -13.39 5.13
CA PRO A 372 -6.58 -12.56 5.56
C PRO A 372 -6.99 -12.68 7.03
N GLU A 373 -6.53 -13.70 7.77
CA GLU A 373 -6.69 -13.79 9.23
C GLU A 373 -5.68 -12.94 10.03
N ASN A 374 -4.67 -12.33 9.39
CA ASN A 374 -3.64 -11.51 10.03
C ASN A 374 -3.87 -9.99 9.90
N TYR A 375 -4.85 -9.58 9.09
CA TYR A 375 -5.22 -8.19 8.86
C TYR A 375 -6.72 -8.03 8.64
N THR A 376 -7.25 -6.82 8.84
CA THR A 376 -8.60 -6.45 8.39
C THR A 376 -8.48 -5.38 7.32
N LEU A 377 -8.96 -5.69 6.11
CA LEU A 377 -9.13 -4.72 5.03
C LEU A 377 -10.61 -4.32 4.95
N THR A 378 -10.91 -3.03 4.87
CA THR A 378 -12.27 -2.53 4.73
C THR A 378 -12.32 -1.36 3.76
N THR A 379 -13.12 -1.52 2.72
CA THR A 379 -13.47 -0.48 1.75
C THR A 379 -14.75 0.22 2.22
N TRP A 380 -14.74 1.55 2.19
CA TRP A 380 -15.87 2.38 2.60
C TRP A 380 -16.28 3.32 1.47
N ARG A 381 -17.58 3.58 1.36
CA ARG A 381 -18.11 4.69 0.56
C ARG A 381 -18.88 5.67 1.45
N ARG A 382 -18.71 6.97 1.22
CA ARG A 382 -19.48 8.01 1.89
C ARG A 382 -20.88 8.09 1.27
N ASP A 383 -21.92 8.12 2.10
CA ASP A 383 -23.31 8.29 1.65
C ASP A 383 -23.70 9.77 1.47
N ALA A 384 -24.92 10.02 0.98
CA ALA A 384 -25.46 11.35 0.78
C ALA A 384 -25.71 12.16 2.07
N SER A 385 -25.59 11.56 3.25
CA SER A 385 -25.60 12.27 4.55
C SER A 385 -24.20 12.72 4.99
N GLY A 386 -23.16 12.27 4.29
CA GLY A 386 -21.75 12.47 4.65
C GLY A 386 -21.15 11.32 5.47
N THR A 387 -21.90 10.25 5.73
CA THR A 387 -21.52 9.14 6.63
C THR A 387 -20.73 8.07 5.89
N TRP A 388 -19.65 7.56 6.50
CA TRP A 388 -18.86 6.45 5.96
C TRP A 388 -19.54 5.10 6.19
N ILE A 389 -19.96 4.43 5.11
CA ILE A 389 -20.58 3.10 5.11
C ILE A 389 -19.57 2.07 4.59
N ALA A 390 -19.44 0.93 5.28
CA ALA A 390 -18.58 -0.16 4.84
C ALA A 390 -19.24 -0.93 3.68
N LEU A 391 -18.45 -1.33 2.68
CA LEU A 391 -18.92 -2.12 1.53
C LEU A 391 -18.67 -3.60 1.81
N GLU A 392 -19.72 -4.37 2.09
CA GLU A 392 -19.59 -5.79 2.47
C GLU A 392 -19.31 -6.73 1.29
N GLN A 393 -19.56 -6.30 0.05
CA GLN A 393 -19.21 -7.05 -1.17
C GLN A 393 -18.68 -6.11 -2.26
N GLN A 394 -17.46 -6.39 -2.73
CA GLN A 394 -16.87 -5.83 -3.93
C GLN A 394 -16.21 -6.96 -4.75
N THR A 395 -16.30 -6.87 -6.07
CA THR A 395 -15.56 -7.76 -6.99
C THR A 395 -14.08 -7.40 -7.08
N ASN A 396 -13.75 -6.11 -6.94
CA ASN A 396 -12.40 -5.55 -7.11
C ASN A 396 -11.86 -4.97 -5.80
N LEU A 397 -11.67 -5.82 -4.78
CA LEU A 397 -11.02 -5.41 -3.53
C LEU A 397 -9.52 -5.13 -3.74
N PRO A 398 -8.92 -4.16 -3.02
CA PRO A 398 -7.47 -3.96 -2.98
C PRO A 398 -6.73 -5.23 -2.54
N SER A 399 -5.55 -5.49 -3.11
CA SER A 399 -4.74 -6.66 -2.77
C SER A 399 -3.71 -6.32 -1.69
N VAL A 400 -3.66 -7.14 -0.63
CA VAL A 400 -2.66 -7.06 0.44
C VAL A 400 -1.70 -8.24 0.30
N THR A 401 -0.40 -7.95 0.32
CA THR A 401 0.68 -8.94 0.24
C THR A 401 1.78 -8.59 1.23
N GLU A 402 2.65 -9.55 1.56
CA GLU A 402 3.78 -9.36 2.46
C GLU A 402 5.03 -10.06 1.92
N GLN A 403 6.19 -9.41 2.06
CA GLN A 403 7.47 -10.05 1.83
C GLN A 403 8.54 -9.43 2.73
N ASN A 404 9.30 -10.24 3.47
CA ASN A 404 10.43 -9.81 4.31
C ASN A 404 10.08 -8.70 5.33
N GLN A 405 8.90 -8.77 5.96
CA GLN A 405 8.32 -7.74 6.82
C GLN A 405 8.04 -6.39 6.11
N VAL A 406 7.71 -6.43 4.82
CA VAL A 406 7.16 -5.30 4.07
C VAL A 406 5.76 -5.67 3.60
N ILE A 407 4.75 -4.95 4.10
CA ILE A 407 3.37 -5.07 3.59
C ILE A 407 3.28 -4.22 2.31
N THR A 408 2.63 -4.75 1.28
CA THR A 408 2.26 -4.00 0.07
C THR A 408 0.75 -4.09 -0.13
N LEU A 409 0.09 -2.94 -0.16
CA LEU A 409 -1.34 -2.78 -0.43
C LEU A 409 -1.49 -2.13 -1.81
N SER A 410 -2.12 -2.81 -2.76
CA SER A 410 -2.15 -2.45 -4.19
C SER A 410 -3.57 -2.48 -4.76
N ASN A 411 -3.73 -1.98 -5.99
CA ASN A 411 -5.00 -1.82 -6.69
C ASN A 411 -5.98 -0.87 -5.97
N LEU A 412 -5.46 0.21 -5.37
CA LEU A 412 -6.31 1.24 -4.75
C LEU A 412 -6.96 2.12 -5.83
N SER A 413 -8.30 2.14 -5.89
CA SER A 413 -9.06 2.95 -6.85
C SER A 413 -10.09 3.83 -6.10
N LEU A 414 -9.66 5.02 -5.66
CA LEU A 414 -10.37 5.85 -4.67
C LEU A 414 -10.66 7.27 -5.19
N GLY A 415 -11.94 7.67 -5.18
CA GLY A 415 -12.39 9.06 -5.31
C GLY A 415 -12.71 9.75 -3.97
N GLU A 416 -13.30 10.95 -4.03
CA GLU A 416 -13.70 11.82 -2.88
C GLU A 416 -14.53 11.13 -1.81
N ASN A 417 -15.34 10.17 -2.24
CA ASN A 417 -16.25 9.43 -1.38
C ASN A 417 -15.79 8.00 -1.13
N ASP A 418 -14.55 7.62 -1.49
CA ASP A 418 -13.99 6.28 -1.26
C ASP A 418 -12.87 6.31 -0.22
N ARG A 419 -12.87 5.34 0.71
CA ARG A 419 -11.79 5.09 1.68
C ARG A 419 -11.39 3.63 1.71
N VAL A 420 -10.10 3.37 1.91
CA VAL A 420 -9.58 2.07 2.34
C VAL A 420 -8.99 2.19 3.74
N THR A 421 -9.37 1.26 4.61
CA THR A 421 -8.77 1.04 5.93
C THR A 421 -8.10 -0.33 5.92
N LEU A 422 -6.82 -0.39 6.26
CA LEU A 422 -6.08 -1.64 6.51
C LEU A 422 -5.56 -1.61 7.95
N THR A 423 -5.94 -2.58 8.77
CA THR A 423 -5.38 -2.78 10.11
C THR A 423 -4.65 -4.11 10.20
N TYR A 424 -3.42 -4.11 10.72
CA TYR A 424 -2.57 -5.28 10.92
C TYR A 424 -1.94 -5.26 12.32
N GLN A 425 -1.34 -6.38 12.77
CA GLN A 425 -0.81 -6.48 14.14
C GLN A 425 0.72 -6.61 14.19
N ILE A 426 1.35 -5.93 15.16
CA ILE A 426 2.79 -5.99 15.42
C ILE A 426 3.10 -6.27 16.90
N ARG A 427 4.34 -6.67 17.16
CA ARG A 427 4.97 -6.71 18.48
C ARG A 427 6.35 -6.05 18.44
N LEU A 428 6.85 -5.63 19.60
CA LEU A 428 8.27 -5.29 19.76
C LEU A 428 9.06 -6.56 20.10
N ASN A 429 10.26 -6.70 19.54
CA ASN A 429 11.21 -7.78 19.83
C ASN A 429 11.88 -7.56 21.20
N THR A 430 11.16 -7.88 22.27
CA THR A 430 11.66 -7.77 23.66
C THR A 430 12.78 -8.77 23.96
N GLU A 431 12.93 -9.82 23.16
CA GLU A 431 13.96 -10.82 23.32
C GLU A 431 15.30 -10.45 22.64
N ALA A 432 15.35 -9.34 21.90
CA ALA A 432 16.55 -8.82 21.24
C ALA A 432 17.75 -8.72 22.19
N ASN A 433 18.95 -9.06 21.70
CA ASN A 433 20.18 -9.08 22.50
C ASN A 433 20.77 -7.67 22.77
N ASP A 434 20.12 -6.60 22.27
CA ASP A 434 20.37 -5.18 22.57
C ASP A 434 19.11 -4.47 23.13
N PHE A 435 18.15 -5.22 23.68
CA PHE A 435 16.84 -4.69 24.09
C PHE A 435 16.93 -3.59 25.15
N LYS A 436 16.16 -2.51 24.91
CA LYS A 436 15.92 -1.41 25.84
C LYS A 436 14.44 -1.29 26.16
N GLY A 437 14.09 -1.33 27.44
CA GLY A 437 12.74 -1.08 27.94
C GLY A 437 12.52 0.40 28.26
N ASP A 438 11.26 0.83 28.14
CA ASP A 438 10.82 2.23 28.18
C ASP A 438 11.48 3.15 27.11
N PHE A 439 11.98 2.54 26.04
CA PHE A 439 12.54 3.19 24.85
C PHE A 439 11.53 3.12 23.71
N TRP A 440 11.30 4.23 22.99
CA TRP A 440 10.45 4.29 21.80
C TRP A 440 11.15 3.69 20.58
N TYR A 441 10.46 2.79 19.87
CA TYR A 441 10.85 2.22 18.59
C TYR A 441 9.81 2.59 17.55
N LEU A 442 10.23 3.12 16.40
CA LEU A 442 9.33 3.40 15.28
C LEU A 442 8.72 2.08 14.78
N CYS A 443 7.40 2.02 14.63
CA CYS A 443 6.68 0.83 14.18
C CYS A 443 7.12 0.36 12.77
N ASN A 444 7.57 1.30 11.96
CA ASN A 444 7.87 1.12 10.54
C ASN A 444 9.14 1.88 10.15
N GLN A 445 9.68 1.56 8.96
CA GLN A 445 10.57 2.46 8.25
C GLN A 445 9.70 3.46 7.44
N ARG A 446 10.17 3.97 6.30
CA ARG A 446 9.40 4.91 5.48
C ARG A 446 8.20 4.20 4.82
N THR A 447 6.99 4.46 5.32
CA THR A 447 5.71 4.05 4.69
C THR A 447 5.28 5.10 3.67
N THR A 448 4.98 4.69 2.42
CA THR A 448 4.61 5.62 1.33
C THR A 448 3.45 5.12 0.48
N LEU A 449 2.57 6.02 0.05
CA LEU A 449 1.61 5.84 -1.04
C LEU A 449 2.21 6.38 -2.35
N ASP A 450 2.22 5.58 -3.41
CA ASP A 450 2.21 6.06 -4.79
C ASP A 450 0.75 6.04 -5.27
N PRO A 451 0.11 7.19 -5.57
CA PRO A 451 -1.31 7.22 -5.93
C PRO A 451 -1.59 6.80 -7.38
N ASN A 452 -0.60 6.97 -8.27
CA ASN A 452 -0.76 6.87 -9.73
C ASN A 452 0.03 5.70 -10.35
N SER A 453 0.93 5.07 -9.60
CA SER A 453 2.02 4.23 -10.10
C SER A 453 3.02 4.99 -11.00
N ASP A 454 3.25 6.29 -10.72
CA ASP A 454 4.16 7.16 -11.48
C ASP A 454 5.50 7.47 -10.77
N GLY A 455 5.66 7.02 -9.52
CA GLY A 455 6.84 7.28 -8.67
C GLY A 455 6.70 8.47 -7.72
N THR A 456 5.57 9.21 -7.74
CA THR A 456 5.29 10.33 -6.83
C THR A 456 4.88 9.81 -5.45
N LEU A 457 5.84 9.69 -4.53
CA LEU A 457 5.62 9.12 -3.20
C LEU A 457 5.11 10.15 -2.18
N LEU A 458 3.98 9.84 -1.56
CA LEU A 458 3.36 10.57 -0.45
C LEU A 458 3.65 9.83 0.87
N ASP A 459 4.26 10.50 1.86
CA ASP A 459 4.64 9.91 3.14
C ASP A 459 3.45 9.75 4.10
N PHE A 460 3.41 8.64 4.84
CA PHE A 460 2.60 8.52 6.06
C PHE A 460 3.43 8.93 7.29
N PRO A 461 2.82 9.52 8.33
CA PRO A 461 3.50 9.74 9.60
C PRO A 461 3.73 8.40 10.33
N ILE A 462 4.99 8.09 10.61
CA ILE A 462 5.36 6.87 11.35
C ILE A 462 5.15 7.03 12.87
N PRO A 463 4.31 6.18 13.51
CA PRO A 463 4.18 6.14 14.97
C PRO A 463 5.27 5.28 15.62
N SER A 464 5.38 5.34 16.95
CA SER A 464 6.28 4.50 17.76
C SER A 464 5.55 3.72 18.85
N ILE A 465 6.15 2.62 19.29
CA ILE A 465 5.73 1.83 20.47
C ILE A 465 6.90 1.62 21.43
N LYS A 466 6.61 1.19 22.66
CA LYS A 466 7.63 0.76 23.64
C LYS A 466 7.18 -0.49 24.39
N ALA A 467 8.09 -1.13 25.11
CA ALA A 467 7.76 -2.17 26.08
C ALA A 467 8.30 -1.80 27.49
N PRO A 468 7.54 -2.09 28.56
CA PRO A 468 8.00 -1.89 29.93
C PRO A 468 9.08 -2.92 30.32
N LYS A 469 9.91 -2.52 31.29
CA LYS A 469 10.93 -3.37 31.92
C LYS A 469 10.68 -3.58 33.41
N VAL A 470 11.29 -4.61 33.95
CA VAL A 470 11.28 -4.95 35.38
C VAL A 470 12.61 -4.60 36.03
N SER A 471 12.61 -4.57 37.36
CA SER A 471 13.83 -4.59 38.18
C SER A 471 13.74 -5.75 39.16
N LEU A 472 14.89 -6.37 39.46
CA LEU A 472 15.00 -7.48 40.41
C LEU A 472 15.78 -7.02 41.65
N GLU A 473 15.31 -7.35 42.84
CA GLU A 473 16.05 -7.12 44.08
C GLU A 473 16.74 -8.41 44.50
N LEU A 474 18.00 -8.32 44.93
CA LEU A 474 18.81 -9.48 45.29
C LEU A 474 19.50 -9.26 46.64
N GLU A 475 19.26 -10.17 47.58
CA GLU A 475 19.92 -10.26 48.88
C GLU A 475 20.63 -11.62 49.05
N LYS A 476 21.85 -11.63 49.59
CA LYS A 476 22.55 -12.86 50.02
C LYS A 476 22.65 -12.96 51.54
N LYS A 477 22.11 -14.06 52.08
CA LYS A 477 22.17 -14.45 53.50
C LYS A 477 23.11 -15.64 53.72
N TRP A 478 23.56 -15.77 54.97
CA TRP A 478 24.47 -16.81 55.43
C TRP A 478 23.89 -17.48 56.66
N LYS A 479 23.90 -18.82 56.71
CA LYS A 479 23.29 -19.63 57.77
C LYS A 479 24.32 -20.62 58.32
N ASN A 480 24.39 -20.73 59.64
CA ASN A 480 25.37 -21.56 60.37
C ASN A 480 26.85 -21.28 59.98
N THR A 481 27.12 -20.14 59.36
CA THR A 481 28.41 -19.82 58.72
C THR A 481 29.28 -18.99 59.68
N PRO A 482 30.52 -19.41 59.99
CA PRO A 482 31.48 -18.55 60.68
C PRO A 482 31.81 -17.31 59.85
N GLU A 483 31.92 -16.13 60.48
CA GLU A 483 32.15 -14.86 59.78
C GLU A 483 33.45 -14.85 58.95
N SER A 484 34.48 -15.58 59.41
CA SER A 484 35.74 -15.81 58.70
C SER A 484 35.62 -16.63 57.41
N LEU A 485 34.50 -17.32 57.20
CA LEU A 485 34.19 -18.07 55.98
C LEU A 485 33.20 -17.34 55.06
N ILE A 486 32.78 -16.11 55.40
CA ILE A 486 31.96 -15.26 54.53
C ILE A 486 32.88 -14.49 53.56
N PRO A 487 32.89 -14.84 52.25
CA PRO A 487 33.79 -14.24 51.26
C PRO A 487 33.46 -12.77 50.98
N GLU A 488 34.39 -12.02 50.40
CA GLU A 488 34.17 -10.60 50.06
C GLU A 488 33.21 -10.38 48.87
N LYS A 489 33.00 -11.42 48.05
CA LYS A 489 31.94 -11.48 47.04
C LYS A 489 31.40 -12.91 46.89
N ILE A 490 30.20 -13.02 46.34
CA ILE A 490 29.74 -14.20 45.60
C ILE A 490 29.62 -13.84 44.11
N ASP A 491 29.63 -14.85 43.24
CA ASP A 491 29.32 -14.70 41.83
C ASP A 491 27.91 -15.23 41.54
N TYR A 492 27.17 -14.59 40.65
CA TYR A 492 25.79 -14.97 40.31
C TYR A 492 25.44 -14.69 38.85
N GLN A 493 24.40 -15.36 38.37
CA GLN A 493 23.82 -15.18 37.04
C GLN A 493 22.30 -15.04 37.13
N VAL A 494 21.71 -14.27 36.21
CA VAL A 494 20.26 -14.12 36.05
C VAL A 494 19.83 -14.93 34.83
N SER A 495 18.76 -15.71 34.95
CA SER A 495 18.17 -16.48 33.85
C SER A 495 16.70 -16.14 33.65
N ARG A 496 16.21 -16.20 32.40
CA ARG A 496 14.84 -15.81 32.01
C ARG A 496 14.10 -16.89 31.20
N THR A 497 12.79 -17.04 31.43
CA THR A 497 11.91 -18.01 30.75
C THR A 497 10.43 -17.60 30.90
N PRO A 498 9.51 -17.90 29.96
CA PRO A 498 9.71 -18.50 28.65
C PRO A 498 10.23 -17.50 27.61
N LEU A 499 10.85 -18.03 26.55
CA LEU A 499 11.31 -17.28 25.37
C LEU A 499 10.80 -17.96 24.10
N VAL A 500 10.56 -17.18 23.04
CA VAL A 500 10.14 -17.68 21.72
C VAL A 500 11.34 -17.85 20.79
N THR A 501 12.33 -16.99 20.90
CA THR A 501 13.46 -16.85 19.97
C THR A 501 14.64 -17.71 20.42
N SER A 502 14.95 -18.76 19.66
CA SER A 502 16.02 -19.72 20.00
C SER A 502 17.44 -19.13 20.08
N THR A 503 17.64 -17.92 19.56
CA THR A 503 18.93 -17.18 19.57
C THR A 503 18.96 -16.01 20.57
N ALA A 504 17.91 -15.83 21.37
CA ALA A 504 17.89 -14.84 22.45
C ALA A 504 18.69 -15.34 23.66
N TRP A 505 19.34 -14.43 24.41
CA TRP A 505 20.03 -14.82 25.64
C TRP A 505 19.05 -15.40 26.67
N THR A 506 19.41 -16.54 27.26
CA THR A 506 18.67 -17.26 28.32
C THR A 506 19.21 -16.97 29.71
N THR A 507 20.53 -16.78 29.82
CA THR A 507 21.28 -16.55 31.06
C THR A 507 22.29 -15.41 30.83
N SER A 508 22.50 -14.58 31.85
CA SER A 508 23.44 -13.47 31.82
C SER A 508 24.90 -13.92 31.89
N ASP A 509 25.81 -13.01 31.53
CA ASP A 509 27.21 -13.09 31.92
C ASP A 509 27.31 -13.07 33.47
N THR A 510 28.41 -13.57 34.04
CA THR A 510 28.60 -13.66 35.50
C THR A 510 28.78 -12.29 36.15
N MET A 511 27.91 -11.96 37.10
CA MET A 511 27.96 -10.76 37.94
C MET A 511 28.47 -11.08 39.35
N ALA A 512 28.88 -10.05 40.10
CA ALA A 512 29.42 -10.20 41.45
C ALA A 512 28.61 -9.40 42.49
N LEU A 513 28.15 -10.07 43.56
CA LEU A 513 27.48 -9.44 44.70
C LEU A 513 28.45 -9.37 45.89
N LYS A 514 28.67 -8.16 46.42
CA LYS A 514 29.76 -7.89 47.37
C LYS A 514 29.30 -7.73 48.83
N LYS A 515 30.16 -8.16 49.75
CA LYS A 515 30.08 -7.91 51.19
C LYS A 515 30.11 -6.41 51.53
N GLU A 516 30.89 -5.61 50.79
CA GLU A 516 30.95 -4.14 50.93
C GLU A 516 29.61 -3.42 50.69
N LYS A 517 28.62 -4.11 50.10
CA LYS A 517 27.25 -3.61 49.86
C LYS A 517 26.21 -4.31 50.74
N ASN A 518 26.63 -4.83 51.89
CA ASN A 518 25.81 -5.66 52.78
C ASN A 518 25.14 -6.83 52.05
N PHE A 519 25.76 -7.35 50.98
CA PHE A 519 25.20 -8.40 50.14
C PHE A 519 23.80 -8.07 49.56
N LYS A 520 23.54 -6.80 49.20
CA LYS A 520 22.30 -6.38 48.51
C LYS A 520 22.56 -5.60 47.22
N THR A 521 21.68 -5.77 46.23
CA THR A 521 21.67 -4.96 44.99
C THR A 521 20.28 -4.94 44.34
N THR A 522 20.06 -3.96 43.45
CA THR A 522 18.94 -3.92 42.51
C THR A 522 19.48 -4.07 41.10
N ILE A 523 18.91 -5.00 40.33
CA ILE A 523 19.31 -5.34 38.97
C ILE A 523 18.26 -4.74 38.01
N THR A 524 18.66 -3.72 37.25
CA THR A 524 17.84 -3.08 36.21
C THR A 524 18.24 -3.52 34.80
N THR A 525 19.51 -3.93 34.65
CA THR A 525 20.14 -4.37 33.40
C THR A 525 21.08 -5.54 33.70
N VAL A 526 21.36 -6.36 32.69
CA VAL A 526 22.37 -7.43 32.75
C VAL A 526 23.24 -7.41 31.50
N SER A 527 24.51 -7.77 31.63
CA SER A 527 25.32 -8.11 30.46
C SER A 527 24.97 -9.53 30.04
N ALA A 528 24.75 -9.75 28.74
CA ALA A 528 24.65 -11.06 28.13
C ALA A 528 25.27 -11.00 26.74
N LEU A 529 26.10 -11.99 26.38
CA LEU A 529 26.83 -12.02 25.10
C LEU A 529 27.70 -10.76 24.88
N GLY A 530 28.13 -10.10 25.97
CA GLY A 530 28.89 -8.85 25.93
C GLY A 530 28.07 -7.58 25.67
N VAL A 531 26.73 -7.65 25.71
CA VAL A 531 25.83 -6.50 25.52
C VAL A 531 24.95 -6.28 26.75
N ASN A 532 24.84 -5.03 27.20
CA ASN A 532 23.91 -4.65 28.27
C ASN A 532 22.46 -4.66 27.76
N ASN A 533 21.62 -5.45 28.41
CA ASN A 533 20.21 -5.62 28.14
C ASN A 533 19.39 -5.09 29.32
N ASP A 534 18.31 -4.34 29.05
CA ASP A 534 17.23 -4.16 30.02
C ASP A 534 16.49 -5.50 30.24
N LEU A 535 15.76 -5.62 31.36
CA LEU A 535 14.97 -6.81 31.68
C LEU A 535 13.50 -6.61 31.23
N PRO A 536 13.07 -7.13 30.07
CA PRO A 536 11.68 -6.98 29.60
C PRO A 536 10.67 -7.63 30.55
N LEU A 537 9.46 -7.05 30.62
CA LEU A 537 8.33 -7.66 31.35
C LEU A 537 7.81 -8.93 30.66
N TYR A 538 7.82 -8.97 29.32
CA TYR A 538 7.21 -10.03 28.52
C TYR A 538 8.06 -10.45 27.32
N ASN A 539 7.80 -11.65 26.82
CA ASN A 539 8.51 -12.29 25.70
C ASN A 539 7.91 -11.88 24.33
N ASN A 540 8.45 -12.42 23.22
CA ASN A 540 7.99 -12.08 21.86
C ASN A 540 6.58 -12.61 21.51
N ALA A 541 5.97 -13.43 22.35
CA ALA A 541 4.55 -13.84 22.28
C ALA A 541 3.65 -13.03 23.24
N GLY A 542 4.22 -12.18 24.10
CA GLY A 542 3.52 -11.43 25.13
C GLY A 542 3.35 -12.16 26.46
N ASP A 543 3.92 -13.36 26.64
CA ASP A 543 3.91 -14.05 27.94
C ASP A 543 4.82 -13.30 28.93
N THR A 544 4.38 -13.16 30.18
CA THR A 544 5.19 -12.53 31.22
C THR A 544 6.44 -13.36 31.53
N ILE A 545 7.62 -12.74 31.45
CA ILE A 545 8.89 -13.42 31.69
C ILE A 545 9.11 -13.62 33.19
N SER A 546 9.36 -14.88 33.56
CA SER A 546 9.83 -15.26 34.89
C SER A 546 11.35 -15.21 34.94
N TYR A 547 11.89 -14.45 35.88
CA TYR A 547 13.31 -14.35 36.16
C TYR A 547 13.70 -15.27 37.32
N SER A 548 14.93 -15.78 37.27
CA SER A 548 15.56 -16.55 38.34
C SER A 548 17.00 -16.09 38.54
N ILE A 549 17.52 -16.21 39.77
CA ILE A 549 18.90 -15.82 40.11
C ILE A 549 19.58 -17.02 40.77
N ASN A 550 20.73 -17.41 40.21
CA ASN A 550 21.52 -18.54 40.69
C ASN A 550 22.91 -18.06 41.10
N GLU A 551 23.38 -18.52 42.26
CA GLU A 551 24.80 -18.37 42.65
C GLU A 551 25.65 -19.35 41.84
N VAL A 552 26.82 -18.90 41.39
CA VAL A 552 27.81 -19.71 40.71
C VAL A 552 29.13 -19.69 41.48
N ASN A 553 30.01 -20.66 41.24
CA ASN A 553 31.27 -20.82 41.99
C ASN A 553 31.08 -21.04 43.52
N ILE A 554 29.93 -21.60 43.93
CA ILE A 554 29.60 -21.90 45.34
C ILE A 554 30.68 -22.83 45.94
N PRO A 555 31.33 -22.49 47.07
CA PRO A 555 32.33 -23.36 47.68
C PRO A 555 31.72 -24.68 48.20
N ALA A 556 32.48 -25.77 48.12
CA ALA A 556 31.99 -27.13 48.37
C ALA A 556 31.35 -27.34 49.76
N ASP A 557 31.78 -26.57 50.77
CA ASP A 557 31.28 -26.63 52.14
C ASP A 557 29.93 -25.92 52.37
N PHE A 558 29.30 -25.40 51.31
CA PHE A 558 27.99 -24.75 51.40
C PHE A 558 26.88 -25.50 50.64
N GLU A 559 25.65 -25.28 51.10
CA GLU A 559 24.41 -25.61 50.41
C GLU A 559 23.65 -24.32 50.12
N LEU A 560 23.34 -24.07 48.85
CA LEU A 560 22.50 -22.95 48.44
C LEU A 560 21.02 -23.33 48.58
N SER A 561 20.24 -22.45 49.19
CA SER A 561 18.79 -22.37 48.98
C SER A 561 18.41 -20.97 48.47
N THR A 562 17.51 -20.92 47.51
CA THR A 562 16.94 -19.67 46.96
C THR A 562 15.48 -19.57 47.36
N SER A 563 15.04 -18.41 47.83
CA SER A 563 13.63 -18.06 47.97
C SER A 563 13.32 -16.78 47.20
N GLN A 564 12.14 -16.72 46.58
CA GLN A 564 11.69 -15.59 45.77
C GLN A 564 10.30 -15.15 46.23
N GLU A 565 10.09 -13.83 46.33
CA GLU A 565 8.79 -13.21 46.50
C GLU A 565 8.66 -12.07 45.47
N ASN A 566 7.76 -12.23 44.50
CA ASN A 566 7.69 -11.38 43.31
C ASN A 566 9.07 -11.27 42.62
N ASN A 567 9.64 -10.06 42.55
CA ASN A 567 10.96 -9.80 41.97
C ASN A 567 12.09 -9.70 43.03
N HIS A 568 11.82 -10.01 44.29
CA HIS A 568 12.84 -10.03 45.35
C HIS A 568 13.35 -11.46 45.58
N PHE A 569 14.65 -11.65 45.37
CA PHE A 569 15.37 -12.91 45.47
C PHE A 569 16.28 -12.90 46.69
N ILE A 570 16.19 -13.95 47.51
CA ILE A 570 17.05 -14.16 48.66
C ILE A 570 17.81 -15.47 48.45
N LEU A 571 19.09 -15.35 48.15
CA LEU A 571 20.03 -16.47 48.15
C LEU A 571 20.45 -16.73 49.61
N THR A 572 20.57 -17.99 50.03
CA THR A 572 21.06 -18.35 51.37
C THR A 572 22.07 -19.49 51.28
N ASN A 573 23.31 -19.27 51.72
CA ASN A 573 24.29 -20.35 51.87
C ASN A 573 24.23 -20.89 53.29
N THR A 574 24.03 -22.19 53.44
CA THR A 574 24.11 -22.91 54.72
C THR A 574 25.43 -23.67 54.77
N TYR A 575 26.24 -23.45 55.81
CA TYR A 575 27.51 -24.15 55.98
C TYR A 575 27.29 -25.61 56.42
N LYS A 576 27.89 -26.55 55.68
CA LYS A 576 27.89 -27.99 55.95
C LYS A 576 28.78 -28.28 57.15
N LYS A 577 28.19 -28.30 58.35
CA LYS A 577 28.90 -28.62 59.58
C LYS A 577 29.39 -30.07 59.55
N THR A 578 30.67 -30.28 59.19
CA THR A 578 31.35 -31.57 59.30
C THR A 578 31.42 -32.00 60.76
N THR A 579 30.53 -32.89 61.18
CA THR A 579 30.66 -33.61 62.46
C THR A 579 31.92 -34.47 62.38
N PRO A 580 32.91 -34.32 63.29
CA PRO A 580 34.03 -35.26 63.34
C PRO A 580 33.48 -36.65 63.70
N SER A 581 33.84 -37.66 62.91
CA SER A 581 33.47 -39.05 63.19
C SER A 581 34.26 -39.58 64.39
N SER A 582 33.73 -39.37 65.60
CA SER A 582 34.33 -39.84 66.84
C SER A 582 33.78 -41.23 67.20
N THR A 583 34.47 -42.28 66.77
CA THR A 583 34.38 -43.59 67.44
C THR A 583 34.99 -43.43 68.83
N GLU A 584 34.14 -43.37 69.86
CA GLU A 584 34.56 -43.21 71.25
C GLU A 584 34.78 -44.59 71.90
N PRO A 585 36.02 -44.97 72.27
CA PRO A 585 36.25 -46.04 73.22
C PRO A 585 36.03 -45.52 74.64
N SER A 586 35.19 -46.19 75.42
CA SER A 586 35.00 -45.88 76.84
C SER A 586 36.30 -46.11 77.63
N ASN A 587 36.76 -45.12 78.43
CA ASN A 587 36.33 -45.01 79.84
C ASN A 587 36.92 -43.79 80.61
N SER A 588 36.11 -43.26 81.54
CA SER A 588 36.46 -42.59 82.83
C SER A 588 37.69 -41.63 82.98
N GLN A 589 37.40 -40.33 83.19
CA GLN A 589 37.89 -39.42 84.29
C GLN A 589 39.41 -39.17 84.57
N PRO A 590 39.80 -38.10 85.31
CA PRO A 590 39.27 -36.72 85.39
C PRO A 590 40.35 -35.58 85.49
N ALA A 591 39.88 -34.32 85.62
CA ALA A 591 40.37 -33.25 86.53
C ALA A 591 41.18 -32.00 86.01
N SER A 592 40.50 -30.84 86.05
CA SER A 592 40.86 -29.58 86.76
C SER A 592 41.95 -28.59 86.25
N SER A 593 41.72 -27.30 86.58
CA SER A 593 42.65 -26.13 86.55
C SER A 593 42.91 -25.53 85.14
N GLU A 594 42.61 -24.26 84.82
CA GLU A 594 43.19 -22.97 85.27
C GLU A 594 44.64 -22.69 84.78
N SER A 595 45.05 -21.48 84.36
CA SER A 595 44.33 -20.23 84.01
C SER A 595 45.28 -19.22 83.31
N THR A 596 44.76 -18.13 82.68
CA THR A 596 45.47 -16.87 82.26
C THR A 596 46.64 -16.97 81.25
N SER A 597 47.15 -15.91 80.58
CA SER A 597 46.58 -14.65 80.02
C SER A 597 47.62 -13.96 79.09
N SER A 598 47.20 -12.94 78.29
CA SER A 598 48.06 -11.87 77.73
C SER A 598 49.06 -12.25 76.59
N SER A 599 49.47 -11.37 75.65
CA SER A 599 48.99 -10.02 75.27
C SER A 599 49.46 -9.56 73.87
N VAL A 600 48.61 -8.75 73.22
CA VAL A 600 48.82 -7.64 72.23
C VAL A 600 50.19 -6.90 72.36
N PRO A 601 50.74 -6.18 71.34
CA PRO A 601 50.08 -5.01 70.69
C PRO A 601 50.46 -4.55 69.24
N ALA A 602 49.66 -3.60 68.70
CA ALA A 602 50.02 -2.45 67.82
C ALA A 602 50.42 -2.69 66.32
N ILE A 603 50.26 -1.79 65.31
CA ILE A 603 49.65 -0.43 65.10
C ILE A 603 49.53 -0.17 63.56
N THR A 604 48.87 0.82 62.90
CA THR A 604 47.57 1.56 63.02
C THR A 604 47.48 2.68 61.92
N THR A 605 46.27 3.11 61.46
CA THR A 605 45.93 4.32 60.61
C THR A 605 46.39 4.35 59.12
N THR A 606 45.81 5.11 58.13
CA THR A 606 44.73 6.15 58.08
C THR A 606 43.96 6.21 56.72
N GLU A 607 43.02 7.16 56.56
CA GLU A 607 41.99 7.35 55.50
C GLU A 607 42.41 8.17 54.23
N SER A 608 41.60 8.18 53.15
CA SER A 608 40.75 9.36 52.74
C SER A 608 40.22 9.43 51.27
N THR A 609 39.33 10.40 51.04
CA THR A 609 38.23 10.65 50.06
C THR A 609 38.44 10.99 48.55
N LYS A 610 37.45 10.56 47.73
CA LYS A 610 36.63 11.25 46.68
C LYS A 610 37.19 12.37 45.76
N LYS A 611 36.83 12.33 44.45
CA LYS A 611 35.90 13.31 43.78
C LYS A 611 35.46 12.92 42.34
N GLN A 612 34.48 13.67 41.79
CA GLN A 612 33.84 13.52 40.46
C GLN A 612 34.19 14.68 39.51
N VAL A 613 34.00 14.51 38.19
CA VAL A 613 33.59 15.56 37.23
C VAL A 613 32.62 14.95 36.19
N ILE A 614 31.71 15.76 35.61
CA ILE A 614 30.72 15.38 34.59
C ILE A 614 30.92 16.27 33.35
N ALA A 615 30.66 15.74 32.15
CA ALA A 615 30.40 16.54 30.95
C ALA A 615 29.28 15.90 30.11
N LYS A 616 28.37 16.72 29.59
CA LYS A 616 27.22 16.31 28.75
C LYS A 616 27.29 17.08 27.43
N ALA A 617 27.03 16.43 26.30
CA ALA A 617 26.93 17.08 25.00
C ALA A 617 25.75 16.49 24.21
N GLU A 618 24.87 17.36 23.72
CA GLU A 618 23.69 16.99 22.92
C GLU A 618 23.95 17.36 21.47
N THR A 619 23.58 16.47 20.53
CA THR A 619 23.62 16.77 19.09
C THR A 619 22.35 16.28 18.42
N LYS A 620 21.50 17.20 17.97
CA LYS A 620 20.40 16.86 17.05
C LYS A 620 21.01 16.40 15.72
N LYS A 621 20.65 15.20 15.25
CA LYS A 621 21.01 14.69 13.92
C LYS A 621 19.74 14.44 13.12
N ARG A 622 19.67 14.97 11.90
CA ARG A 622 18.83 14.39 10.85
C ARG A 622 19.46 13.06 10.44
N TYR A 623 18.66 12.01 10.20
CA TYR A 623 19.18 10.75 9.66
C TYR A 623 19.71 10.93 8.22
N PRO A 624 20.80 10.26 7.85
CA PRO A 624 21.20 10.13 6.45
C PRO A 624 20.22 9.22 5.69
N GLN A 625 20.06 9.46 4.38
CA GLN A 625 19.30 8.57 3.50
C GLN A 625 20.11 7.28 3.22
N THR A 626 19.57 6.12 3.57
CA THR A 626 20.13 4.79 3.24
C THR A 626 19.13 4.02 2.36
N ASN A 627 18.99 4.36 1.08
CA ASN A 627 19.65 3.58 0.02
C ASN A 627 21.15 3.34 0.23
N ASP A 628 21.49 2.38 1.07
CA ASP A 628 22.87 1.89 1.18
C ASP A 628 23.24 1.05 -0.05
N LYS A 629 24.12 1.58 -0.90
CA LYS A 629 24.54 0.94 -2.16
C LYS A 629 25.48 -0.25 -1.91
N LYS A 630 24.95 -1.39 -1.43
CA LYS A 630 25.56 -2.75 -1.52
C LYS A 630 24.64 -3.84 -0.94
N SER A 631 23.65 -4.33 -1.73
CA SER A 631 23.18 -5.75 -1.77
C SER A 631 21.75 -5.89 -2.33
N SER A 632 21.57 -5.76 -3.64
CA SER A 632 20.29 -6.10 -4.30
C SER A 632 20.43 -6.43 -5.80
N ALA A 633 21.38 -7.31 -6.14
CA ALA A 633 21.40 -7.98 -7.44
C ALA A 633 20.36 -9.12 -7.51
N ILE A 634 19.11 -8.82 -7.13
CA ILE A 634 17.98 -9.74 -7.23
C ILE A 634 17.36 -9.56 -8.60
N TRP A 635 17.33 -10.64 -9.39
CA TRP A 635 16.75 -10.62 -10.73
C TRP A 635 15.23 -10.50 -10.65
N ILE A 636 14.68 -9.43 -11.24
CA ILE A 636 13.26 -9.38 -11.60
C ILE A 636 13.06 -10.34 -12.77
N VAL A 637 12.72 -11.59 -12.47
CA VAL A 637 12.30 -12.57 -13.47
C VAL A 637 10.85 -12.27 -13.85
N LEU A 638 10.67 -11.41 -14.86
CA LEU A 638 9.38 -11.29 -15.54
C LEU A 638 9.03 -12.64 -16.18
N GLY A 639 7.92 -13.23 -15.71
CA GLY A 639 7.53 -14.61 -15.99
C GLY A 639 7.09 -14.87 -17.44
N THR A 640 8.05 -14.94 -18.36
CA THR A 640 7.85 -15.47 -19.71
C THR A 640 8.05 -16.99 -19.70
N SER A 641 6.99 -17.73 -19.34
CA SER A 641 7.04 -19.19 -19.25
C SER A 641 5.93 -19.88 -20.04
N LEU A 642 6.21 -20.20 -21.31
CA LEU A 642 5.67 -21.39 -21.99
C LEU A 642 6.39 -21.71 -23.34
N ILE A 643 7.72 -21.73 -23.34
CA ILE A 643 8.51 -22.45 -24.36
C ILE A 643 9.33 -23.51 -23.63
N GLY A 644 8.78 -24.72 -23.55
CA GLY A 644 9.32 -25.79 -22.70
C GLY A 644 8.96 -27.21 -23.10
N PHE A 645 8.48 -27.44 -24.33
CA PHE A 645 8.19 -28.80 -24.82
C PHE A 645 9.13 -29.25 -25.93
N SER A 646 9.95 -30.24 -25.58
CA SER A 646 10.48 -31.32 -26.41
C SER A 646 11.13 -30.96 -27.76
N SER A 647 12.46 -31.09 -27.81
CA SER A 647 13.26 -31.13 -29.05
C SER A 647 13.02 -32.42 -29.85
N TYR A 648 11.81 -32.60 -30.41
CA TYR A 648 11.42 -33.82 -31.13
C TYR A 648 10.44 -33.58 -32.29
N PHE A 649 10.77 -32.71 -33.26
CA PHE A 649 10.33 -32.84 -34.66
C PHE A 649 11.07 -31.87 -35.59
N LEU A 650 12.24 -32.28 -36.11
CA LEU A 650 12.90 -31.60 -37.24
C LEU A 650 13.56 -32.63 -38.18
N LYS A 651 12.74 -33.56 -38.68
CA LYS A 651 13.13 -34.57 -39.68
C LYS A 651 11.96 -35.00 -40.57
N LYS A 652 11.36 -34.02 -41.25
CA LYS A 652 10.37 -34.03 -42.36
C LYS A 652 9.95 -32.55 -42.51
N ILE A 653 9.78 -31.93 -43.68
CA ILE A 653 9.84 -32.37 -45.08
C ILE A 653 10.66 -31.33 -45.89
N SER A 654 10.78 -31.52 -47.21
CA SER A 654 11.41 -30.59 -48.19
C SER A 654 10.99 -29.13 -48.04
#